data_AF-A0A6C0H929-F1
#
_entry.id   AF-A0A6C0H929-F1
#
_cell.length_a   1.000
_cell.length_b   1.000
_cell.length_c   1.000
_cell.angle_alpha   90.00
_cell.angle_beta   90.00
_cell.angle_gamma   90.00
#
_symmetry.space_group_name_H-M   'P 1'
#
loop_
_entity.id
_entity.type
_entity.pdbx_description
1 polymer ?
#
loop_
_entity_poly.entity_id
_entity_poly.type
_entity_poly.pdbx_seq_one_letter_code
_entity_poly.pdbx_strand_id
1 'polypeptide(L)'
;MNKMTYKCNLCEYDFKQKIDLDRHLKKNKCIPINKIIDIKEQQNINNGKISELHSLFKTCLDILRNDAEHLIGDEALNELSHFIILKQLEKHIINNSIDIYNFELYYDGIKKYGKEIFIEQLEYIKFSKLVEYIKIPDKENNIKHIFDNFLWKEILSKHPKFKDVFEDGKKSFIKESSTIKKLIITLSNIDFDNYEYDILGEAYERIFVDAIYGAGKGSKSQLGQFFTSPKVKDLLVNLVNPKVKENGEIESVLDPSAGTGGILNTVIKHFKKNNQITTEDLRKQLINNIYGIEIKGKIYNLCLSNMLINTGHILPNVICADSIRKFHNIKVDTIIANPPFSVNINYNELLSSLGSIKILDDYIPIKAGGKNSEVLFLQMMIHCLKINGRCATVMLDGQKIYGDSSGYDKIREYLMKSCELHEVILCPAGTFTSTASKTCILFFTKKKERKDVLEIKGSKRELIFDKVHSTIKVQFYDFNPDTEEKIFIKEVDIKDIASKKYSLNYTEYNVEDKCKDEENIKWVELNEVCKIKFGDRIVKKNTTSGEYDVYGGGDKTFSTDTFNREGYNILIARFALSKICVRLLNKKFYLNDSGLTISINKEYGNNNYIGYYLVFNQYLIYNLARGTGQKNLDMENFKKIKIPMVSIEKQNNIVEFLDKLYETNQIKIQDTINYYENNNIFKLLLDEKYNIFNYLIIAQIFKIKINNINNILNIKDELENLLKFKNIIINKLKDDNINKDII
;
A
#
# COMPACT_ATOMS: atom_id res chain seq x y z
N MET A 1 -48.77 4.91 -4.80
CA MET A 1 -48.44 3.50 -4.51
C MET A 1 -47.25 3.46 -3.57
N ASN A 2 -47.45 3.02 -2.32
CA ASN A 2 -46.34 2.81 -1.37
C ASN A 2 -45.37 1.79 -1.98
N LYS A 3 -44.12 2.18 -2.21
CA LYS A 3 -43.07 1.25 -2.64
C LYS A 3 -42.90 0.20 -1.54
N MET A 4 -43.24 -1.05 -1.85
CA MET A 4 -43.07 -2.18 -0.95
C MET A 4 -41.57 -2.34 -0.64
N THR A 5 -41.18 -2.13 0.62
CA THR A 5 -39.82 -2.36 1.10
C THR A 5 -39.73 -3.75 1.75
N TYR A 6 -38.59 -4.41 1.63
CA TYR A 6 -38.32 -5.73 2.17
C TYR A 6 -37.33 -5.59 3.32
N LYS A 7 -37.78 -5.79 4.56
CA LYS A 7 -36.94 -5.64 5.75
C LYS A 7 -36.26 -6.96 6.10
N CYS A 8 -34.98 -6.92 6.47
CA CYS A 8 -34.29 -8.09 7.01
C CYS A 8 -34.71 -8.32 8.47
N ASN A 9 -35.17 -9.53 8.80
CA ASN A 9 -35.62 -9.87 10.15
C ASN A 9 -34.48 -10.00 11.19
N LEU A 10 -33.21 -9.91 10.76
CA LEU A 10 -32.04 -10.01 11.64
C LEU A 10 -31.48 -8.61 11.92
N CYS A 11 -30.97 -7.92 10.90
CA CYS A 11 -30.33 -6.61 11.07
C CYS A 11 -31.28 -5.41 10.91
N GLU A 12 -32.56 -5.66 10.62
CA GLU A 12 -33.58 -4.64 10.40
C GLU A 12 -33.34 -3.68 9.22
N TYR A 13 -32.39 -3.98 8.33
CA TYR A 13 -32.13 -3.17 7.16
C TYR A 13 -33.23 -3.30 6.11
N ASP A 14 -33.67 -2.16 5.56
CA ASP A 14 -34.70 -2.09 4.52
C ASP A 14 -34.09 -2.18 3.11
N PHE A 15 -34.55 -3.17 2.34
CA PHE A 15 -34.17 -3.38 0.95
C PHE A 15 -35.28 -2.92 0.02
N LYS A 16 -34.89 -2.24 -1.07
CA LYS A 16 -35.85 -1.78 -2.11
C LYS A 16 -36.34 -2.93 -2.98
N GLN A 17 -35.60 -4.03 -3.08
CA GLN A 17 -35.95 -5.21 -3.87
C GLN A 17 -35.72 -6.50 -3.06
N LYS A 18 -36.60 -7.50 -3.26
CA LYS A 18 -36.51 -8.80 -2.59
C LYS A 18 -35.20 -9.53 -2.89
N ILE A 19 -34.68 -9.39 -4.12
CA ILE A 19 -33.44 -10.04 -4.54
C ILE A 19 -32.21 -9.52 -3.77
N ASP A 20 -32.22 -8.27 -3.32
CA ASP A 20 -31.14 -7.71 -2.50
C ASP A 20 -31.20 -8.24 -1.08
N LEU A 21 -32.40 -8.43 -0.53
CA LEU A 21 -32.59 -9.13 0.75
C LEU A 21 -32.11 -10.59 0.65
N ASP A 22 -32.48 -11.31 -0.41
CA ASP A 22 -32.05 -12.70 -0.62
C ASP A 22 -30.52 -12.80 -0.79
N ARG A 23 -29.90 -11.84 -1.49
CA ARG A 23 -28.44 -11.74 -1.61
C ARG A 23 -27.78 -11.38 -0.28
N HIS A 24 -28.37 -10.49 0.50
CA HIS A 24 -27.91 -10.13 1.85
C HIS A 24 -27.97 -11.33 2.82
N LEU A 25 -28.99 -12.18 2.71
CA LEU A 25 -29.11 -13.41 3.51
C LEU A 25 -28.15 -14.52 3.04
N LYS A 26 -27.83 -14.60 1.73
CA LYS A 26 -26.88 -15.59 1.18
C LYS A 26 -25.41 -15.19 1.30
N LYS A 27 -25.09 -13.89 1.23
CA LYS A 27 -23.72 -13.38 1.15
C LYS A 27 -23.33 -12.82 2.52
N ASN A 28 -22.73 -13.69 3.33
CA ASN A 28 -22.29 -13.49 4.72
C ASN A 28 -23.42 -13.49 5.75
N LYS A 29 -23.19 -14.23 6.85
CA LYS A 29 -24.11 -14.41 7.99
C LYS A 29 -24.57 -13.07 8.54
N CYS A 30 -25.71 -12.56 8.07
CA CYS A 30 -26.35 -11.38 8.65
C CYS A 30 -26.54 -11.61 10.17
N ILE A 31 -26.24 -10.59 10.97
CA ILE A 31 -26.28 -10.66 12.44
C ILE A 31 -27.44 -9.82 12.99
N PRO A 32 -28.05 -10.23 14.11
CA PRO A 32 -29.11 -9.46 14.77
C PRO A 32 -28.68 -8.03 15.12
N ILE A 33 -29.60 -7.06 15.05
CA ILE A 33 -29.30 -5.65 15.37
C ILE A 33 -28.75 -5.48 16.79
N ASN A 34 -29.26 -6.23 17.78
CA ASN A 34 -28.74 -6.24 19.15
C ASN A 34 -27.27 -6.66 19.17
N LYS A 35 -26.90 -7.68 18.39
CA LYS A 35 -25.51 -8.12 18.27
C LYS A 35 -24.63 -7.06 17.59
N ILE A 36 -25.17 -6.26 16.66
CA ILE A 36 -24.45 -5.12 16.06
C ILE A 36 -24.20 -4.02 17.09
N ILE A 37 -25.20 -3.73 17.94
CA ILE A 37 -25.09 -2.75 19.03
C ILE A 37 -24.05 -3.24 20.04
N ASP A 38 -24.15 -4.49 20.51
CA ASP A 38 -23.18 -5.10 21.43
C ASP A 38 -21.75 -5.02 20.87
N ILE A 39 -21.55 -5.34 19.59
CA ILE A 39 -20.24 -5.24 18.92
C ILE A 39 -19.74 -3.79 18.93
N LYS A 40 -20.60 -2.81 18.63
CA LYS A 40 -20.21 -1.38 18.63
C LYS A 40 -19.88 -0.88 20.03
N GLU A 41 -20.66 -1.26 21.03
CA GLU A 41 -20.41 -0.90 22.43
C GLU A 41 -19.08 -1.51 22.90
N GLN A 42 -18.84 -2.78 22.61
CA GLN A 42 -17.60 -3.45 22.95
C GLN A 42 -16.39 -2.86 22.21
N GLN A 43 -16.55 -2.46 20.94
CA GLN A 43 -15.53 -1.71 20.20
C GLN A 43 -15.23 -0.34 20.85
N ASN A 44 -16.25 0.38 21.31
CA ASN A 44 -16.09 1.66 21.99
C ASN A 44 -15.36 1.49 23.33
N ILE A 45 -15.72 0.48 24.13
CA ILE A 45 -15.03 0.14 25.38
C ILE A 45 -13.56 -0.17 25.11
N ASN A 46 -13.28 -1.03 24.12
CA ASN A 46 -11.92 -1.38 23.75
C ASN A 46 -11.13 -0.17 23.27
N ASN A 47 -11.72 0.72 22.47
CA ASN A 47 -11.08 1.96 22.04
C ASN A 47 -10.75 2.90 23.22
N GLY A 48 -11.62 2.96 24.23
CA GLY A 48 -11.36 3.69 25.47
C GLY A 48 -10.15 3.14 26.21
N LYS A 49 -10.13 1.82 26.45
CA LYS A 49 -9.01 1.09 27.07
C LYS A 49 -7.69 1.28 26.32
N ILE A 50 -7.70 1.18 24.98
CA ILE A 50 -6.52 1.39 24.14
C ILE A 50 -5.98 2.82 24.31
N SER A 51 -6.86 3.81 24.36
CA SER A 51 -6.48 5.23 24.48
C SER A 51 -5.89 5.54 25.86
N GLU A 52 -6.41 4.93 26.92
CA GLU A 52 -5.87 5.04 28.28
C GLU A 52 -4.44 4.49 28.37
N LEU A 53 -4.22 3.27 27.88
CA LEU A 53 -2.89 2.65 27.82
C LEU A 53 -1.92 3.43 26.92
N HIS A 54 -2.40 3.93 25.77
CA HIS A 54 -1.59 4.75 24.87
C HIS A 54 -1.10 6.04 25.55
N SER A 55 -1.97 6.71 26.31
CA SER A 55 -1.61 7.88 27.12
C SER A 55 -0.58 7.53 28.19
N LEU A 56 -0.76 6.40 28.88
CA LEU A 56 0.20 5.89 29.86
C LEU A 56 1.59 5.67 29.24
N PHE A 57 1.65 4.96 28.11
CA PHE A 57 2.91 4.66 27.42
C PHE A 57 3.60 5.92 26.89
N LYS A 58 2.83 6.90 26.40
CA LYS A 58 3.35 8.20 26.01
C LYS A 58 3.96 8.94 27.19
N THR A 59 3.31 8.91 28.36
CA THR A 59 3.84 9.48 29.59
C THR A 59 5.18 8.82 29.98
N CYS A 60 5.30 7.49 29.87
CA CYS A 60 6.56 6.79 30.09
C CYS A 60 7.66 7.24 29.10
N LEU A 61 7.34 7.42 27.82
CA LEU A 61 8.30 7.94 26.84
C LEU A 61 8.72 9.39 27.15
N ASP A 62 7.79 10.23 27.60
CA ASP A 62 8.12 11.61 28.01
C ASP A 62 9.07 11.62 29.22
N ILE A 63 8.92 10.67 30.16
CA ILE A 63 9.88 10.48 31.26
C ILE A 63 11.27 10.13 30.69
N LEU A 64 11.35 9.13 29.81
CA LEU A 64 12.60 8.71 29.16
C LEU A 64 13.27 9.81 28.33
N ARG A 65 12.49 10.75 27.79
CA ARG A 65 13.02 11.87 27.00
C ARG A 65 13.52 13.02 27.87
N ASN A 66 12.77 13.38 28.92
CA ASN A 66 12.93 14.66 29.60
C ASN A 66 13.73 14.57 30.92
N ASP A 67 13.81 13.38 31.53
CA ASP A 67 14.33 13.21 32.90
C ASP A 67 15.84 12.96 32.93
N ALA A 68 16.63 13.85 32.32
CA ALA A 68 18.09 13.79 32.14
C ALA A 68 18.64 12.63 31.28
N GLU A 69 17.78 11.69 30.86
CA GLU A 69 18.15 10.55 30.03
C GLU A 69 18.34 10.89 28.54
N HIS A 70 17.51 11.79 28.01
CA HIS A 70 17.48 12.18 26.58
C HIS A 70 17.32 10.99 25.61
N LEU A 71 16.71 9.90 26.06
CA LEU A 71 16.47 8.73 25.22
C LEU A 71 15.35 9.01 24.24
N ILE A 72 15.59 8.70 22.96
CA ILE A 72 14.66 8.89 21.85
C ILE A 72 14.73 7.70 20.88
N GLY A 73 13.76 7.60 19.97
CA GLY A 73 13.80 6.61 18.90
C GLY A 73 13.71 5.16 19.40
N ASP A 74 14.50 4.27 18.81
CA ASP A 74 14.51 2.84 19.10
C ASP A 74 14.98 2.52 20.53
N GLU A 75 15.88 3.31 21.09
CA GLU A 75 16.39 3.11 22.47
C GLU A 75 15.29 3.35 23.50
N ALA A 76 14.55 4.46 23.38
CA ALA A 76 13.41 4.73 24.27
C ALA A 76 12.28 3.70 24.12
N LEU A 77 12.00 3.25 22.89
CA LEU A 77 10.99 2.23 22.64
C LEU A 77 11.37 0.86 23.22
N ASN A 78 12.65 0.48 23.14
CA ASN A 78 13.16 -0.73 23.76
C ASN A 78 13.02 -0.66 25.28
N GLU A 79 13.45 0.43 25.91
CA GLU A 79 13.29 0.61 27.37
C GLU A 79 11.82 0.53 27.79
N LEU A 80 10.93 1.27 27.12
CA LEU A 80 9.50 1.16 27.38
C LEU A 80 9.02 -0.31 27.29
N SER A 81 9.46 -1.03 26.27
CA SER A 81 9.09 -2.43 26.07
C SER A 81 9.52 -3.33 27.23
N HIS A 82 10.73 -3.13 27.77
CA HIS A 82 11.25 -3.90 28.89
C HIS A 82 10.38 -3.74 30.14
N PHE A 83 9.97 -2.50 30.45
CA PHE A 83 9.10 -2.25 31.60
C PHE A 83 7.67 -2.76 31.41
N ILE A 84 7.12 -2.66 30.19
CA ILE A 84 5.80 -3.24 29.87
C ILE A 84 5.86 -4.77 30.04
N ILE A 85 6.90 -5.42 29.51
CA ILE A 85 7.09 -6.87 29.64
C ILE A 85 7.22 -7.25 31.10
N LEU A 86 8.11 -6.59 31.85
CA LEU A 86 8.32 -6.85 33.29
C LEU A 86 7.00 -6.76 34.06
N LYS A 87 6.16 -5.78 33.74
CA LYS A 87 4.83 -5.65 34.33
C LYS A 87 3.88 -6.81 33.99
N GLN A 88 3.93 -7.33 32.76
CA GLN A 88 3.12 -8.48 32.36
C GLN A 88 3.58 -9.81 32.98
N LEU A 89 4.86 -9.93 33.38
CA LEU A 89 5.42 -11.19 33.89
C LEU A 89 4.71 -11.70 35.14
N GLU A 90 4.25 -10.80 36.00
CA GLU A 90 3.67 -11.17 37.29
C GLU A 90 2.48 -12.12 37.13
N LYS A 91 1.54 -11.81 36.24
CA LYS A 91 0.41 -12.69 35.90
C LYS A 91 0.85 -14.07 35.43
N HIS A 92 1.90 -14.10 34.61
CA HIS A 92 2.42 -15.34 34.06
C HIS A 92 3.09 -16.24 35.10
N ILE A 93 3.77 -15.62 36.07
CA ILE A 93 4.40 -16.29 37.21
C ILE A 93 3.34 -16.83 38.16
N ILE A 94 2.34 -16.01 38.52
CA ILE A 94 1.24 -16.41 39.41
C ILE A 94 0.46 -17.60 38.82
N ASN A 95 0.21 -17.58 37.52
CA ASN A 95 -0.50 -18.65 36.82
C ASN A 95 0.39 -19.86 36.46
N ASN A 96 1.64 -19.92 36.94
CA ASN A 96 2.62 -20.97 36.64
C ASN A 96 2.86 -21.21 35.14
N SER A 97 2.57 -20.24 34.30
CA SER A 97 2.84 -20.31 32.85
C SER A 97 4.31 -20.01 32.53
N ILE A 98 5.03 -19.40 33.48
CA ILE A 98 6.46 -19.10 33.42
C ILE A 98 7.08 -19.54 34.74
N ASP A 99 7.92 -20.57 34.67
CA ASP A 99 8.62 -21.09 35.84
C ASP A 99 9.94 -20.34 36.05
N ILE A 100 9.88 -19.36 36.95
CA ILE A 100 11.04 -18.59 37.40
C ILE A 100 11.81 -19.29 38.55
N TYR A 101 11.32 -20.42 39.05
CA TYR A 101 11.93 -21.13 40.18
C TYR A 101 12.78 -22.33 39.74
N ASN A 102 12.97 -22.51 38.42
CA ASN A 102 14.00 -23.39 37.88
C ASN A 102 15.40 -22.82 38.14
N PHE A 103 15.91 -23.09 39.34
CA PHE A 103 17.18 -22.56 39.85
C PHE A 103 18.41 -23.00 39.04
N GLU A 104 18.32 -24.06 38.25
CA GLU A 104 19.43 -24.48 37.37
C GLU A 104 19.77 -23.40 36.32
N LEU A 105 18.76 -22.63 35.89
CA LEU A 105 18.95 -21.52 34.96
C LEU A 105 19.77 -20.37 35.55
N TYR A 106 19.81 -20.26 36.89
CA TYR A 106 20.38 -19.12 37.61
C TYR A 106 21.56 -19.49 38.50
N TYR A 107 22.23 -20.59 38.17
CA TYR A 107 23.33 -21.13 38.97
C TYR A 107 24.41 -20.08 39.31
N ASP A 108 24.84 -19.29 38.33
CA ASP A 108 25.87 -18.26 38.53
C ASP A 108 25.42 -17.17 39.50
N GLY A 109 24.18 -16.71 39.38
CA GLY A 109 23.57 -15.75 40.29
C GLY A 109 23.46 -16.31 41.71
N ILE A 110 22.97 -17.54 41.86
CA ILE A 110 22.85 -18.22 43.16
C ILE A 110 24.22 -18.38 43.81
N LYS A 111 25.25 -18.76 43.04
CA LYS A 111 26.63 -18.89 43.53
C LYS A 111 27.21 -17.55 44.00
N LYS A 112 26.89 -16.46 43.30
CA LYS A 112 27.40 -15.11 43.57
C LYS A 112 26.75 -14.46 44.79
N TYR A 113 25.43 -14.60 44.94
CA TYR A 113 24.66 -13.93 45.99
C TYR A 113 24.35 -14.82 47.19
N GLY A 114 24.47 -16.14 47.06
CA GLY A 114 23.94 -17.11 48.03
C GLY A 114 22.46 -17.39 47.80
N LYS A 115 22.04 -18.65 48.04
CA LYS A 115 20.70 -19.14 47.68
C LYS A 115 19.57 -18.36 48.36
N GLU A 116 19.69 -18.06 49.66
CA GLU A 116 18.65 -17.37 50.43
C GLU A 116 18.44 -15.94 49.92
N ILE A 117 19.52 -15.16 49.78
CA ILE A 117 19.49 -13.79 49.25
C ILE A 117 18.98 -13.79 47.81
N PHE A 118 19.41 -14.75 47.00
CA PHE A 118 18.94 -14.87 45.62
C PHE A 118 17.42 -15.10 45.54
N ILE A 119 16.88 -16.00 46.36
CA ILE A 119 15.43 -16.27 46.40
C ILE A 119 14.67 -15.03 46.88
N GLU A 120 15.16 -14.31 47.88
CA GLU A 120 14.54 -13.06 48.34
C GLU A 120 14.52 -12.02 47.21
N GLN A 121 15.63 -11.84 46.51
CA GLN A 121 15.72 -10.87 45.42
C GLN A 121 14.95 -11.31 44.16
N LEU A 122 14.81 -12.61 43.92
CA LEU A 122 14.05 -13.17 42.80
C LEU A 122 12.60 -12.67 42.81
N GLU A 123 12.01 -12.44 43.99
CA GLU A 123 10.65 -11.92 44.13
C GLU A 123 10.47 -10.54 43.49
N TYR A 124 11.53 -9.74 43.32
CA TYR A 124 11.48 -8.46 42.61
C TYR A 124 11.24 -8.62 41.09
N ILE A 125 11.17 -9.83 40.55
CA ILE A 125 10.65 -10.02 39.19
C ILE A 125 9.13 -9.75 39.12
N LYS A 126 8.42 -9.85 40.24
CA LYS A 126 7.00 -9.47 40.35
C LYS A 126 6.92 -7.95 40.43
N PHE A 127 6.14 -7.35 39.54
CA PHE A 127 6.08 -5.89 39.42
C PHE A 127 5.52 -5.24 40.68
N SER A 128 4.55 -5.86 41.35
CA SER A 128 4.03 -5.44 42.66
C SER A 128 5.13 -5.34 43.72
N LYS A 129 6.06 -6.31 43.76
CA LYS A 129 7.21 -6.31 44.68
C LYS A 129 8.23 -5.23 44.35
N LEU A 130 8.41 -4.89 43.08
CA LEU A 130 9.21 -3.71 42.71
C LEU A 130 8.57 -2.41 43.17
N VAL A 131 7.25 -2.29 43.03
CA VAL A 131 6.50 -1.12 43.52
C VAL A 131 6.63 -0.99 45.04
N GLU A 132 6.55 -2.09 45.79
CA GLU A 132 6.83 -2.11 47.23
C GLU A 132 8.28 -1.66 47.52
N TYR A 133 9.26 -2.20 46.78
CA TYR A 133 10.68 -1.90 46.98
C TYR A 133 10.99 -0.40 46.86
N ILE A 134 10.49 0.27 45.83
CA ILE A 134 10.77 1.69 45.57
C ILE A 134 10.04 2.64 46.53
N LYS A 135 9.09 2.15 47.33
CA LYS A 135 8.40 2.93 48.37
C LYS A 135 9.16 2.93 49.70
N ILE A 136 10.15 2.05 49.86
CA ILE A 136 10.96 1.98 51.08
C ILE A 136 12.04 3.08 51.02
N PRO A 137 12.08 4.00 52.01
CA PRO A 137 13.14 5.01 52.10
C PRO A 137 14.53 4.37 52.04
N ASP A 138 15.51 5.09 51.47
CA ASP A 138 16.91 4.66 51.25
C ASP A 138 17.14 3.52 50.24
N LYS A 139 16.21 2.57 50.10
CA LYS A 139 16.30 1.49 49.09
C LYS A 139 16.08 1.99 47.66
N GLU A 140 15.30 3.05 47.47
CA GLU A 140 14.99 3.60 46.15
C GLU A 140 16.23 4.02 45.35
N ASN A 141 17.30 4.45 46.02
CA ASN A 141 18.55 4.85 45.36
C ASN A 141 19.27 3.65 44.70
N ASN A 142 18.99 2.45 45.18
CA ASN A 142 19.61 1.20 44.70
C ASN A 142 18.78 0.51 43.60
N ILE A 143 17.62 1.05 43.20
CA ILE A 143 16.73 0.40 42.22
C ILE A 143 17.43 0.11 40.89
N LYS A 144 18.32 1.00 40.43
CA LYS A 144 19.10 0.76 39.21
C LYS A 144 20.02 -0.45 39.35
N HIS A 145 20.65 -0.63 40.50
CA HIS A 145 21.49 -1.80 40.74
C HIS A 145 20.65 -3.08 40.71
N ILE A 146 19.48 -3.08 41.36
CA ILE A 146 18.55 -4.22 41.33
C ILE A 146 18.11 -4.51 39.89
N PHE A 147 17.72 -3.49 39.13
CA PHE A 147 17.25 -3.65 37.76
C PHE A 147 18.36 -4.20 36.83
N ASP A 148 19.54 -3.58 36.79
CA ASP A 148 20.61 -3.96 35.85
C ASP A 148 21.38 -5.20 36.29
N ASN A 149 21.80 -5.26 37.56
CA ASN A 149 22.77 -6.26 38.00
C ASN A 149 22.11 -7.52 38.56
N PHE A 150 20.84 -7.46 38.94
CA PHE A 150 20.10 -8.61 39.42
C PHE A 150 19.02 -9.04 38.41
N LEU A 151 17.96 -8.24 38.22
CA LEU A 151 16.84 -8.62 37.36
C LEU A 151 17.25 -8.87 35.92
N TRP A 152 17.96 -7.93 35.29
CA TRP A 152 18.40 -8.08 33.91
C TRP A 152 19.45 -9.18 33.77
N LYS A 153 20.57 -9.03 34.49
CA LYS A 153 21.76 -9.87 34.31
C LYS A 153 21.57 -11.30 34.81
N GLU A 154 20.93 -11.50 35.96
CA GLU A 154 20.91 -12.81 36.60
C GLU A 154 19.61 -13.57 36.29
N ILE A 155 18.50 -12.86 35.98
CA ILE A 155 17.19 -13.48 35.73
C ILE A 155 16.77 -13.41 34.27
N LEU A 156 16.45 -12.21 33.77
CA LEU A 156 15.79 -12.01 32.49
C LEU A 156 16.67 -12.45 31.31
N SER A 157 17.98 -12.16 31.37
CA SER A 157 18.92 -12.57 30.32
C SER A 157 19.29 -14.05 30.32
N LYS A 158 18.92 -14.79 31.36
CA LYS A 158 19.18 -16.24 31.48
C LYS A 158 17.95 -17.07 31.15
N HIS A 159 16.76 -16.54 31.46
CA HIS A 159 15.52 -17.26 31.27
C HIS A 159 15.22 -17.49 29.77
N PRO A 160 14.92 -18.73 29.31
CA PRO A 160 14.74 -19.06 27.90
C PRO A 160 13.68 -18.24 27.17
N LYS A 161 12.62 -17.79 27.88
CA LYS A 161 11.55 -16.96 27.31
C LYS A 161 11.89 -15.47 27.20
N PHE A 162 13.00 -14.98 27.74
CA PHE A 162 13.28 -13.54 27.77
C PHE A 162 14.70 -13.17 27.34
N LYS A 163 15.63 -14.12 27.34
CA LYS A 163 17.04 -13.91 27.00
C LYS A 163 17.29 -13.23 25.64
N ASP A 164 16.38 -13.41 24.68
CA ASP A 164 16.49 -12.81 23.35
C ASP A 164 15.99 -11.36 23.31
N VAL A 165 15.18 -10.94 24.29
CA VAL A 165 14.78 -9.55 24.51
C VAL A 165 15.78 -8.84 25.44
N PHE A 166 16.13 -9.50 26.54
CA PHE A 166 17.07 -9.03 27.55
C PHE A 166 18.43 -9.69 27.34
N GLU A 167 19.24 -9.16 26.44
CA GLU A 167 20.50 -9.82 26.07
C GLU A 167 21.51 -9.86 27.24
N ASP A 168 22.23 -10.98 27.34
CA ASP A 168 23.31 -11.16 28.32
C ASP A 168 24.46 -10.19 28.07
N GLY A 169 25.05 -9.67 29.15
CA GLY A 169 26.11 -8.66 29.09
C GLY A 169 25.66 -7.24 28.71
N LYS A 170 24.38 -7.02 28.39
CA LYS A 170 23.78 -5.68 28.23
C LYS A 170 23.14 -5.20 29.53
N LYS A 171 22.81 -3.90 29.57
CA LYS A 171 22.12 -3.21 30.66
C LYS A 171 21.11 -2.22 30.08
N SER A 172 20.23 -1.70 30.93
CA SER A 172 19.33 -0.60 30.55
C SER A 172 20.13 0.62 30.10
N PHE A 173 19.60 1.32 29.09
CA PHE A 173 20.10 2.62 28.64
C PHE A 173 19.85 3.73 29.68
N ILE A 174 18.93 3.51 30.62
CA ILE A 174 18.58 4.48 31.67
C ILE A 174 19.74 4.60 32.66
N LYS A 175 20.20 5.81 32.94
CA LYS A 175 21.33 6.09 33.83
C LYS A 175 20.90 6.36 35.26
N GLU A 176 19.75 7.00 35.47
CA GLU A 176 19.31 7.51 36.75
C GLU A 176 18.31 6.59 37.45
N SER A 177 18.55 6.31 38.74
CA SER A 177 17.61 5.55 39.59
C SER A 177 16.24 6.23 39.69
N SER A 178 16.22 7.57 39.67
CA SER A 178 14.99 8.37 39.74
C SER A 178 14.07 8.15 38.54
N THR A 179 14.63 7.96 37.34
CA THR A 179 13.87 7.69 36.13
C THR A 179 13.24 6.29 36.18
N ILE A 180 13.99 5.26 36.60
CA ILE A 180 13.44 3.90 36.80
C ILE A 180 12.29 3.93 37.81
N LYS A 181 12.47 4.64 38.93
CA LYS A 181 11.42 4.82 39.95
C LYS A 181 10.16 5.45 39.36
N LYS A 182 10.29 6.55 38.61
CA LYS A 182 9.14 7.22 37.97
C LYS A 182 8.42 6.30 36.99
N LEU A 183 9.14 5.55 36.18
CA LEU A 183 8.54 4.58 35.24
C LEU A 183 7.73 3.50 35.96
N ILE A 184 8.28 2.92 37.03
CA ILE A 184 7.58 1.91 37.84
C ILE A 184 6.31 2.50 38.45
N ILE A 185 6.37 3.71 39.04
CA ILE A 185 5.21 4.39 39.62
C ILE A 185 4.16 4.67 38.54
N THR A 186 4.55 5.26 37.42
CA THR A 186 3.64 5.59 36.32
C THR A 186 2.92 4.34 35.84
N LEU A 187 3.65 3.28 35.53
CA LEU A 187 3.06 2.02 35.09
C LEU A 187 2.19 1.38 36.17
N SER A 188 2.48 1.54 37.46
CA SER A 188 1.67 0.98 38.56
C SER A 188 0.26 1.56 38.66
N ASN A 189 -0.01 2.71 38.04
CA ASN A 189 -1.32 3.37 38.08
C ASN A 189 -2.43 2.61 37.33
N ILE A 190 -2.05 1.72 36.40
CA ILE A 190 -3.00 0.91 35.63
C ILE A 190 -2.72 -0.56 35.92
N ASP A 191 -3.75 -1.31 36.28
CA ASP A 191 -3.65 -2.78 36.38
C ASP A 191 -3.83 -3.42 34.99
N PHE A 192 -2.78 -4.07 34.49
CA PHE A 192 -2.79 -4.72 33.17
C PHE A 192 -3.66 -5.98 33.12
N ASP A 193 -4.04 -6.55 34.28
CA ASP A 193 -4.89 -7.74 34.30
C ASP A 193 -6.32 -7.44 33.79
N ASN A 194 -6.72 -6.17 33.79
CA ASN A 194 -8.00 -5.70 33.25
C ASN A 194 -8.01 -5.56 31.71
N TYR A 195 -6.91 -5.90 31.05
CA TYR A 195 -6.70 -5.72 29.62
C TYR A 195 -6.32 -7.04 28.95
N GLU A 196 -6.93 -7.30 27.80
CA GLU A 196 -6.49 -8.38 26.92
C GLU A 196 -5.20 -7.98 26.20
N TYR A 197 -4.37 -8.97 25.83
CA TYR A 197 -3.08 -8.71 25.17
C TYR A 197 -3.21 -7.99 23.83
N ASP A 198 -4.34 -8.15 23.12
CA ASP A 198 -4.59 -7.44 21.87
C ASP A 198 -4.81 -5.93 22.09
N ILE A 199 -5.47 -5.55 23.18
CA ILE A 199 -5.66 -4.16 23.61
C ILE A 199 -4.31 -3.55 24.00
N LEU A 200 -3.50 -4.28 24.78
CA LEU A 200 -2.12 -3.86 25.14
C LEU A 200 -1.25 -3.68 23.89
N GLY A 201 -1.27 -4.68 23.00
CA GLY A 201 -0.51 -4.68 21.75
C GLY A 201 -0.96 -3.57 20.79
N GLU A 202 -2.25 -3.29 20.68
CA GLU A 202 -2.78 -2.17 19.89
C GLU A 202 -2.35 -0.81 20.45
N ALA A 203 -2.39 -0.63 21.77
CA ALA A 203 -1.88 0.59 22.41
C ALA A 203 -0.37 0.78 22.17
N TYR A 204 0.41 -0.30 22.23
CA TYR A 204 1.84 -0.28 21.96
C TYR A 204 2.16 -0.04 20.48
N GLU A 205 1.42 -0.62 19.53
CA GLU A 205 1.54 -0.34 18.09
C GLU A 205 1.29 1.14 17.77
N ARG A 206 0.32 1.78 18.44
CA ARG A 206 0.07 3.23 18.28
C ARG A 206 1.28 4.07 18.70
N ILE A 207 2.03 3.63 19.70
CA ILE A 207 3.28 4.30 20.09
C ILE A 207 4.33 4.21 18.98
N PHE A 208 4.44 3.08 18.27
CA PHE A 208 5.32 2.98 17.09
C PHE A 208 4.88 3.93 15.98
N VAL A 209 3.57 3.99 15.71
CA VAL A 209 3.01 4.91 14.71
C VAL A 209 3.36 6.36 15.08
N ASP A 210 3.14 6.76 16.33
CA ASP A 210 3.49 8.10 16.81
C ASP A 210 4.99 8.39 16.74
N ALA A 211 5.85 7.43 17.08
CA ALA A 211 7.30 7.58 16.96
C ALA A 211 7.75 7.77 15.50
N ILE A 212 7.00 7.25 14.54
CA ILE A 212 7.30 7.34 13.11
C ILE A 212 6.74 8.61 12.49
N TYR A 213 5.49 8.97 12.80
CA TYR A 213 4.77 10.09 12.17
C TYR A 213 4.76 11.38 13.00
N GLY A 214 4.99 11.30 14.31
CA GLY A 214 4.98 12.42 15.25
C GLY A 214 6.25 13.27 15.26
N ALA A 215 7.32 12.84 14.59
CA ALA A 215 8.61 13.55 14.53
C ALA A 215 8.61 14.81 13.61
N GLY A 216 7.44 15.22 13.11
CA GLY A 216 7.28 16.32 12.16
C GLY A 216 7.65 15.92 10.72
N LYS A 217 6.99 16.54 9.73
CA LYS A 217 7.10 16.22 8.28
C LYS A 217 8.52 16.30 7.68
N GLY A 218 9.54 16.70 8.45
CA GLY A 218 10.92 16.89 7.99
C GLY A 218 11.97 15.93 8.59
N SER A 219 11.65 15.16 9.63
CA SER A 219 12.60 14.20 10.20
C SER A 219 12.15 12.76 9.88
N LYS A 220 12.89 12.10 8.98
CA LYS A 220 12.71 10.67 8.75
C LYS A 220 13.25 9.96 9.98
N SER A 221 12.37 9.44 10.84
CA SER A 221 12.81 8.55 11.92
C SER A 221 13.55 7.35 11.29
N GLN A 222 14.66 6.92 11.91
CA GLN A 222 15.41 5.74 11.43
C GLN A 222 14.54 4.47 11.44
N LEU A 223 13.47 4.47 12.24
CA LEU A 223 12.46 3.42 12.34
C LEU A 223 11.49 3.38 11.15
N GLY A 224 11.24 4.52 10.49
CA GLY A 224 10.31 4.60 9.36
C GLY A 224 10.70 3.71 8.16
N GLN A 225 11.96 3.28 8.07
CA GLN A 225 12.40 2.34 7.04
C GLN A 225 11.99 0.88 7.31
N PHE A 226 11.67 0.53 8.55
CA PHE A 226 11.29 -0.82 9.01
C PHE A 226 9.79 -0.97 9.25
N PHE A 227 9.00 0.08 8.97
CA PHE A 227 7.58 0.11 9.27
C PHE A 227 6.73 0.01 8.00
N THR A 228 5.66 -0.77 8.12
CA THR A 228 4.61 -0.89 7.11
C THR A 228 3.33 -0.30 7.66
N SER A 229 2.70 0.61 6.91
CA SER A 229 1.48 1.29 7.37
C SER A 229 0.35 0.29 7.66
N PRO A 230 -0.51 0.53 8.68
CA PRO A 230 -1.57 -0.41 9.05
C PRO A 230 -2.44 -0.86 7.87
N LYS A 231 -2.84 0.10 7.03
CA LYS A 231 -3.67 -0.14 5.83
C LYS A 231 -3.02 -1.10 4.84
N VAL A 232 -1.70 -0.98 4.63
CA VAL A 232 -0.97 -1.88 3.74
C VAL A 232 -0.81 -3.26 4.38
N LYS A 233 -0.54 -3.33 5.70
CA LYS A 233 -0.47 -4.62 6.42
C LYS A 233 -1.79 -5.40 6.24
N ASP A 234 -2.92 -4.72 6.41
CA ASP A 234 -4.25 -5.33 6.25
C ASP A 234 -4.49 -5.78 4.80
N LEU A 235 -4.13 -4.96 3.81
CA LEU A 235 -4.22 -5.35 2.40
C LEU A 235 -3.40 -6.62 2.11
N LEU A 236 -2.14 -6.66 2.54
CA LEU A 236 -1.24 -7.80 2.32
C LEU A 236 -1.78 -9.10 2.97
N VAL A 237 -2.24 -9.01 4.22
CA VAL A 237 -2.82 -10.16 4.93
C VAL A 237 -4.14 -10.60 4.30
N ASN A 238 -4.99 -9.69 3.86
CA ASN A 238 -6.26 -10.02 3.20
C ASN A 238 -6.08 -10.66 1.83
N LEU A 239 -5.05 -10.29 1.07
CA LEU A 239 -4.72 -10.93 -0.22
C LEU A 239 -4.34 -12.39 -0.03
N VAL A 240 -3.47 -12.66 0.94
CA VAL A 240 -2.98 -14.02 1.22
C VAL A 240 -4.00 -14.86 1.97
N ASN A 241 -4.79 -14.23 2.85
CA ASN A 241 -5.84 -14.82 3.66
C ASN A 241 -5.40 -16.14 4.33
N PRO A 242 -4.43 -16.10 5.27
CA PRO A 242 -3.97 -17.28 5.98
C PRO A 242 -5.12 -17.89 6.79
N LYS A 243 -5.25 -19.22 6.78
CA LYS A 243 -6.44 -19.90 7.31
C LYS A 243 -6.11 -21.19 8.07
N VAL A 244 -7.08 -21.66 8.86
CA VAL A 244 -7.14 -23.04 9.32
C VAL A 244 -7.50 -23.94 8.14
N LYS A 245 -6.71 -24.98 7.90
CA LYS A 245 -6.93 -26.00 6.88
C LYS A 245 -8.12 -26.88 7.24
N GLU A 246 -8.65 -27.61 6.26
CA GLU A 246 -9.78 -28.53 6.46
C GLU A 246 -9.45 -29.65 7.47
N ASN A 247 -8.17 -30.03 7.58
CA ASN A 247 -7.69 -31.00 8.57
C ASN A 247 -7.52 -30.42 9.99
N GLY A 248 -7.89 -29.16 10.21
CA GLY A 248 -7.79 -28.47 11.51
C GLY A 248 -6.44 -27.83 11.81
N GLU A 249 -5.43 -27.99 10.94
CA GLU A 249 -4.12 -27.36 11.13
C GLU A 249 -4.10 -25.91 10.67
N ILE A 250 -3.44 -25.04 11.44
CA ILE A 250 -3.20 -23.65 11.03
C ILE A 250 -2.14 -23.58 9.92
N GLU A 251 -2.39 -22.84 8.84
CA GLU A 251 -1.38 -22.56 7.81
C GLU A 251 -0.18 -21.80 8.42
N SER A 252 1.03 -22.23 8.06
CA SER A 252 2.26 -21.54 8.47
C SER A 252 2.46 -20.24 7.67
N VAL A 253 2.91 -19.18 8.35
CA VAL A 253 3.13 -17.85 7.76
C VAL A 253 4.58 -17.42 7.99
N LEU A 254 5.23 -16.86 6.97
CA LEU A 254 6.56 -16.25 7.08
C LEU A 254 6.55 -14.78 6.68
N ASP A 255 7.18 -13.94 7.51
CA ASP A 255 7.71 -12.64 7.09
C ASP A 255 9.25 -12.68 7.10
N PRO A 256 9.92 -12.70 5.94
CA PRO A 256 11.38 -12.81 5.86
C PRO A 256 12.11 -11.49 6.14
N SER A 257 11.38 -10.42 6.43
CA SER A 257 11.91 -9.09 6.72
C SER A 257 11.02 -8.41 7.76
N ALA A 258 10.90 -9.06 8.92
CA ALA A 258 9.84 -8.82 9.90
C ALA A 258 9.83 -7.39 10.47
N GLY A 259 10.96 -6.67 10.43
CA GLY A 259 11.04 -5.32 11.00
C GLY A 259 10.66 -5.36 12.47
N THR A 260 9.76 -4.49 12.91
CA THR A 260 9.22 -4.48 14.28
C THR A 260 8.11 -5.50 14.52
N GLY A 261 7.87 -6.44 13.60
CA GLY A 261 6.85 -7.50 13.72
C GLY A 261 5.43 -7.06 13.35
N GLY A 262 5.25 -5.87 12.78
CA GLY A 262 3.93 -5.32 12.50
C GLY A 262 3.05 -6.22 11.62
N ILE A 263 3.61 -6.86 10.58
CA ILE A 263 2.88 -7.80 9.71
C ILE A 263 2.49 -9.06 10.47
N LEU A 264 3.40 -9.63 11.26
CA LEU A 264 3.14 -10.81 12.09
C LEU A 264 1.99 -10.56 13.08
N ASN A 265 1.96 -9.39 13.71
CA ASN A 265 0.86 -8.95 14.56
C ASN A 265 -0.48 -8.88 13.79
N THR A 266 -0.48 -8.34 12.57
CA THR A 266 -1.70 -8.28 11.74
C THR A 266 -2.18 -9.69 11.36
N VAL A 267 -1.28 -10.64 11.12
CA VAL A 267 -1.63 -12.05 10.89
C VAL A 267 -2.33 -12.66 12.11
N ILE A 268 -1.80 -12.46 13.32
CA ILE A 268 -2.41 -12.97 14.55
C ILE A 268 -3.80 -12.37 14.75
N LYS A 269 -3.94 -11.05 14.52
CA LYS A 269 -5.24 -10.35 14.58
C LYS A 269 -6.23 -10.89 13.55
N HIS A 270 -5.77 -11.22 12.34
CA HIS A 270 -6.62 -11.81 11.29
C HIS A 270 -7.25 -13.13 11.73
N PHE A 271 -6.46 -14.04 12.31
CA PHE A 271 -6.96 -15.32 12.84
C PHE A 271 -7.98 -15.13 13.97
N LYS A 272 -7.74 -14.17 14.88
CA LYS A 272 -8.70 -13.83 15.95
C LYS A 272 -9.99 -13.24 15.40
N LYS A 273 -9.91 -12.23 14.51
CA LYS A 273 -11.08 -11.53 13.92
C LYS A 273 -12.01 -12.47 13.15
N ASN A 274 -11.45 -13.50 12.53
CA ASN A 274 -12.22 -14.51 11.81
C ASN A 274 -12.74 -15.64 12.71
N ASN A 275 -12.62 -15.53 14.04
CA ASN A 275 -12.98 -16.54 15.03
C ASN A 275 -12.39 -17.93 14.71
N GLN A 276 -11.17 -17.96 14.16
CA GLN A 276 -10.49 -19.21 13.78
C GLN A 276 -9.71 -19.83 14.95
N ILE A 277 -9.44 -19.06 16.01
CA ILE A 277 -8.71 -19.52 17.20
C ILE A 277 -9.69 -19.60 18.36
N THR A 278 -10.24 -20.79 18.60
CA THR A 278 -11.26 -21.03 19.62
C THR A 278 -10.74 -21.82 20.82
N THR A 279 -9.52 -22.35 20.74
CA THR A 279 -8.90 -23.18 21.78
C THR A 279 -7.46 -22.77 22.08
N GLU A 280 -6.99 -23.12 23.27
CA GLU A 280 -5.61 -22.89 23.70
C GLU A 280 -4.60 -23.67 22.84
N ASP A 281 -4.96 -24.86 22.36
CA ASP A 281 -4.09 -25.65 21.47
C ASP A 281 -3.94 -25.00 20.09
N LEU A 282 -5.02 -24.47 19.52
CA LEU A 282 -4.95 -23.69 18.28
C LEU A 282 -4.11 -22.43 18.47
N ARG A 283 -4.19 -21.80 19.65
CA ARG A 283 -3.36 -20.64 19.98
C ARG A 283 -1.88 -21.00 20.00
N LYS A 284 -1.50 -22.12 20.65
CA LYS A 284 -0.12 -22.63 20.64
C LYS A 284 0.35 -23.00 19.24
N GLN A 285 -0.52 -23.64 18.44
CA GLN A 285 -0.21 -23.97 17.06
C GLN A 285 0.03 -22.72 16.21
N LEU A 286 -0.79 -21.67 16.38
CA LEU A 286 -0.59 -20.38 15.70
C LEU A 286 0.78 -19.78 16.04
N ILE A 287 1.13 -19.73 17.32
CA ILE A 287 2.44 -19.24 17.79
C ILE A 287 3.60 -20.01 17.15
N ASN A 288 3.49 -21.34 17.05
CA ASN A 288 4.50 -22.18 16.41
C ASN A 288 4.53 -22.04 14.88
N ASN A 289 3.42 -21.68 14.25
CA ASN A 289 3.29 -21.61 12.79
C ASN A 289 3.62 -20.22 12.21
N ILE A 290 3.98 -19.25 13.06
CA ILE A 290 4.44 -17.94 12.61
C ILE A 290 5.97 -17.88 12.63
N TYR A 291 6.54 -17.56 11.46
CA TYR A 291 7.96 -17.44 11.21
C TYR A 291 8.30 -15.99 10.89
N GLY A 292 9.42 -15.50 11.42
CA GLY A 292 9.90 -14.15 11.17
C GLY A 292 11.41 -14.11 11.08
N ILE A 293 11.97 -13.28 10.20
CA ILE A 293 13.41 -13.07 10.13
C ILE A 293 13.68 -11.56 10.08
N GLU A 294 14.55 -11.08 10.96
CA GLU A 294 15.04 -9.70 10.97
C GLU A 294 16.57 -9.71 11.10
N ILE A 295 17.26 -8.88 10.30
CA ILE A 295 18.73 -8.89 10.23
C ILE A 295 19.37 -7.99 11.30
N LYS A 296 18.67 -6.94 11.75
CA LYS A 296 19.20 -5.97 12.71
C LYS A 296 18.78 -6.33 14.14
N GLY A 297 19.74 -6.71 14.97
CA GLY A 297 19.51 -7.10 16.37
C GLY A 297 18.62 -6.14 17.18
N LYS A 298 18.87 -4.82 17.13
CA LYS A 298 18.03 -3.84 17.84
C LYS A 298 16.56 -3.84 17.38
N ILE A 299 16.32 -4.06 16.08
CA ILE A 299 14.97 -4.09 15.49
C ILE A 299 14.31 -5.46 15.78
N TYR A 300 15.10 -6.52 15.76
CA TYR A 300 14.68 -7.86 16.18
C TYR A 300 14.19 -7.86 17.64
N ASN A 301 14.88 -7.18 18.56
CA ASN A 301 14.41 -7.08 19.95
C ASN A 301 13.07 -6.34 20.03
N LEU A 302 12.89 -5.25 19.27
CA LEU A 302 11.58 -4.58 19.16
C LEU A 302 10.51 -5.52 18.59
N CYS A 303 10.85 -6.35 17.60
CA CYS A 303 9.94 -7.38 17.07
C CYS A 303 9.52 -8.35 18.17
N LEU A 304 10.47 -8.95 18.88
CA LEU A 304 10.18 -9.90 19.96
C LEU A 304 9.36 -9.26 21.07
N SER A 305 9.72 -8.06 21.50
CA SER A 305 8.97 -7.32 22.51
C SER A 305 7.54 -7.06 22.05
N ASN A 306 7.35 -6.64 20.81
CA ASN A 306 6.03 -6.39 20.26
C ASN A 306 5.19 -7.67 20.18
N MET A 307 5.80 -8.81 19.81
CA MET A 307 5.11 -10.11 19.83
C MET A 307 4.73 -10.52 21.25
N LEU A 308 5.65 -10.37 22.21
CA LEU A 308 5.41 -10.74 23.60
C LEU A 308 4.30 -9.89 24.23
N ILE A 309 4.29 -8.57 23.98
CA ILE A 309 3.26 -7.65 24.48
C ILE A 309 1.88 -7.96 23.88
N ASN A 310 1.82 -8.31 22.59
CA ASN A 310 0.56 -8.55 21.87
C ASN A 310 0.00 -9.96 22.10
N THR A 311 0.84 -10.93 22.42
CA THR A 311 0.44 -12.34 22.49
C THR A 311 0.59 -12.98 23.87
N GLY A 312 1.44 -12.42 24.75
CA GLY A 312 1.91 -13.06 25.97
C GLY A 312 2.97 -14.15 25.74
N HIS A 313 3.44 -14.34 24.50
CA HIS A 313 4.41 -15.38 24.14
C HIS A 313 5.52 -14.84 23.23
N ILE A 314 6.71 -15.40 23.38
CA ILE A 314 7.73 -15.30 22.34
C ILE A 314 7.38 -16.28 21.22
N LEU A 315 7.42 -15.80 19.98
CA LEU A 315 7.29 -16.64 18.79
C LEU A 315 8.61 -17.40 18.58
N PRO A 316 8.63 -18.74 18.67
CA PRO A 316 9.87 -19.52 18.66
C PRO A 316 10.61 -19.50 17.32
N ASN A 317 9.90 -19.18 16.24
CA ASN A 317 10.41 -19.17 14.87
C ASN A 317 10.67 -17.76 14.34
N VAL A 318 10.74 -16.76 15.23
CA VAL A 318 11.23 -15.41 14.90
C VAL A 318 12.70 -15.33 15.28
N ILE A 319 13.58 -15.09 14.31
CA ILE A 319 15.03 -15.17 14.50
C ILE A 319 15.77 -13.93 13.99
N CYS A 320 16.91 -13.62 14.62
CA CYS A 320 17.84 -12.60 14.16
C CYS A 320 18.82 -13.21 13.14
N ALA A 321 18.58 -13.01 11.85
CA ALA A 321 19.38 -13.61 10.79
C ALA A 321 19.26 -12.84 9.47
N ASP A 322 20.17 -13.14 8.55
CA ASP A 322 20.03 -12.72 7.16
C ASP A 322 19.14 -13.71 6.39
N SER A 323 17.93 -13.29 6.05
CA SER A 323 16.93 -14.13 5.40
C SER A 323 17.33 -14.64 4.02
N ILE A 324 18.13 -13.92 3.23
CA ILE A 324 18.58 -14.43 1.93
C ILE A 324 19.76 -15.40 2.03
N ARG A 325 20.34 -15.56 3.23
CA ARG A 325 21.44 -16.51 3.53
C ARG A 325 21.03 -17.63 4.49
N LYS A 326 19.94 -17.47 5.27
CA LYS A 326 19.52 -18.39 6.34
C LYS A 326 18.03 -18.76 6.25
N PHE A 327 17.61 -19.35 5.12
CA PHE A 327 16.22 -19.75 4.87
C PHE A 327 16.02 -21.23 4.55
N HIS A 328 17.11 -21.99 4.35
CA HIS A 328 17.11 -23.28 3.64
C HIS A 328 16.16 -24.36 4.17
N ASN A 329 15.83 -24.33 5.47
CA ASN A 329 14.96 -25.32 6.11
C ASN A 329 13.51 -24.83 6.26
N ILE A 330 13.16 -23.67 5.71
CA ILE A 330 11.85 -23.05 5.88
C ILE A 330 10.98 -23.36 4.67
N LYS A 331 9.90 -24.11 4.89
CA LYS A 331 8.83 -24.33 3.92
C LYS A 331 7.49 -23.96 4.52
N VAL A 332 6.83 -22.96 3.95
CA VAL A 332 5.59 -22.41 4.51
C VAL A 332 4.43 -22.38 3.52
N ASP A 333 3.21 -22.44 4.05
CA ASP A 333 1.96 -22.31 3.29
C ASP A 333 1.75 -20.87 2.78
N THR A 334 2.20 -19.86 3.53
CA THR A 334 2.00 -18.45 3.14
C THR A 334 3.18 -17.56 3.47
N ILE A 335 3.40 -16.52 2.65
CA ILE A 335 4.44 -15.50 2.87
C ILE A 335 3.84 -14.11 2.71
N ILE A 336 4.13 -13.22 3.65
CA ILE A 336 3.67 -11.83 3.64
C ILE A 336 4.87 -10.95 3.95
N ALA A 337 5.27 -10.07 3.03
CA ALA A 337 6.56 -9.38 3.15
C ALA A 337 6.55 -7.94 2.64
N ASN A 338 7.37 -7.11 3.30
CA ASN A 338 7.82 -5.81 2.78
C ASN A 338 9.36 -5.73 2.86
N PRO A 339 10.08 -6.35 1.90
CA PRO A 339 11.54 -6.43 1.94
C PRO A 339 12.23 -5.07 1.81
N PRO A 340 13.49 -4.94 2.29
CA PRO A 340 14.24 -3.71 2.17
C PRO A 340 14.56 -3.35 0.71
N PHE A 341 14.38 -2.07 0.37
CA PHE A 341 14.55 -1.57 -0.99
C PHE A 341 16.00 -1.21 -1.33
N SER A 342 16.45 -1.63 -2.51
CA SER A 342 17.70 -1.19 -3.14
C SER A 342 18.95 -1.36 -2.27
N VAL A 343 19.03 -2.46 -1.50
CA VAL A 343 20.26 -2.86 -0.81
C VAL A 343 21.18 -3.56 -1.81
N ASN A 344 22.46 -3.23 -1.76
CA ASN A 344 23.47 -3.86 -2.59
C ASN A 344 23.94 -5.16 -1.94
N ILE A 345 23.83 -6.28 -2.66
CA ILE A 345 24.27 -7.59 -2.19
C ILE A 345 25.31 -8.12 -3.18
N ASN A 346 26.49 -8.48 -2.65
CA ASN A 346 27.53 -9.10 -3.46
C ASN A 346 27.09 -10.53 -3.81
N TYR A 347 26.79 -10.75 -5.09
CA TYR A 347 26.28 -12.03 -5.56
C TYR A 347 27.27 -13.21 -5.38
N ASN A 348 28.57 -12.97 -5.54
CA ASN A 348 29.56 -14.03 -5.37
C ASN A 348 29.73 -14.42 -3.89
N GLU A 349 29.68 -13.42 -3.00
CA GLU A 349 29.68 -13.64 -1.56
C GLU A 349 28.40 -14.38 -1.12
N LEU A 350 27.23 -13.98 -1.65
CA LEU A 350 25.98 -14.68 -1.41
C LEU A 350 26.10 -16.17 -1.78
N LEU A 351 26.54 -16.47 -3.01
CA LEU A 351 26.73 -17.87 -3.43
C LEU A 351 27.72 -18.64 -2.56
N SER A 352 28.80 -17.99 -2.13
CA SER A 352 29.78 -18.61 -1.21
C SER A 352 29.15 -18.90 0.15
N SER A 353 28.28 -18.00 0.65
CA SER A 353 27.59 -18.13 1.93
C SER A 353 26.47 -19.18 1.94
N LEU A 354 25.90 -19.50 0.77
CA LEU A 354 24.99 -20.64 0.59
C LEU A 354 25.74 -21.99 0.61
N GLY A 355 27.05 -21.97 0.90
CA GLY A 355 28.06 -23.03 0.76
C GLY A 355 27.70 -24.41 1.28
N SER A 356 27.02 -25.19 0.44
CA SER A 356 27.15 -26.64 0.32
C SER A 356 26.62 -27.08 -1.05
N ILE A 357 27.28 -28.05 -1.69
CA ILE A 357 26.93 -28.53 -3.04
C ILE A 357 25.45 -28.94 -3.13
N LYS A 358 24.88 -29.54 -2.07
CA LYS A 358 23.45 -29.89 -1.98
C LYS A 358 22.49 -28.68 -2.02
N ILE A 359 22.84 -27.56 -1.38
CA ILE A 359 22.00 -26.35 -1.41
C ILE A 359 22.04 -25.70 -2.80
N LEU A 360 23.19 -25.76 -3.48
CA LEU A 360 23.33 -25.25 -4.84
C LEU A 360 22.55 -26.11 -5.87
N ASP A 361 22.32 -27.39 -5.59
CA ASP A 361 21.45 -28.23 -6.43
C ASP A 361 19.96 -27.81 -6.30
N ASP A 362 19.52 -27.44 -5.09
CA ASP A 362 18.12 -27.11 -4.80
C ASP A 362 17.76 -25.62 -5.01
N TYR A 363 18.71 -24.70 -4.79
CA TYR A 363 18.50 -23.27 -4.93
C TYR A 363 19.77 -22.50 -5.31
N ILE A 364 19.76 -22.00 -6.56
CA ILE A 364 20.67 -20.94 -7.00
C ILE A 364 19.82 -19.77 -7.51
N PRO A 365 19.95 -18.57 -6.91
CA PRO A 365 19.23 -17.40 -7.40
C PRO A 365 19.77 -16.98 -8.76
N ILE A 366 18.89 -16.54 -9.65
CA ILE A 366 19.25 -15.86 -10.89
C ILE A 366 19.96 -14.55 -10.53
N LYS A 367 21.10 -14.33 -11.18
CA LYS A 367 21.89 -13.11 -11.01
C LYS A 367 21.15 -11.91 -11.59
N ALA A 368 20.95 -10.88 -10.77
CA ALA A 368 20.50 -9.57 -11.20
C ALA A 368 21.63 -8.55 -11.02
N GLY A 369 21.78 -7.58 -11.94
CA GLY A 369 22.73 -6.48 -11.80
C GLY A 369 22.27 -5.41 -10.79
N GLY A 370 23.21 -4.61 -10.28
CA GLY A 370 22.93 -3.42 -9.46
C GLY A 370 22.41 -3.72 -8.04
N LYS A 371 21.66 -2.75 -7.46
CA LYS A 371 21.03 -2.83 -6.13
C LYS A 371 19.74 -3.68 -6.21
N ASN A 372 19.82 -4.92 -5.74
CA ASN A 372 18.92 -6.00 -6.17
C ASN A 372 18.30 -6.82 -5.02
N SER A 373 18.31 -6.34 -3.77
CA SER A 373 17.76 -7.09 -2.63
C SER A 373 16.35 -7.62 -2.87
N GLU A 374 15.43 -6.79 -3.37
CA GLU A 374 14.02 -7.14 -3.55
C GLU A 374 13.82 -8.35 -4.46
N VAL A 375 14.60 -8.44 -5.54
CA VAL A 375 14.50 -9.56 -6.50
C VAL A 375 15.19 -10.83 -5.98
N LEU A 376 16.14 -10.71 -5.06
CA LEU A 376 16.72 -11.85 -4.35
C LEU A 376 15.74 -12.38 -3.28
N PHE A 377 15.08 -11.48 -2.56
CA PHE A 377 13.97 -11.82 -1.67
C PHE A 377 12.84 -12.52 -2.43
N LEU A 378 12.43 -12.01 -3.60
CA LEU A 378 11.39 -12.64 -4.41
C LEU A 378 11.71 -14.11 -4.74
N GLN A 379 12.94 -14.37 -5.18
CA GLN A 379 13.38 -15.73 -5.50
C GLN A 379 13.44 -16.63 -4.26
N MET A 380 13.91 -16.10 -3.13
CA MET A 380 13.92 -16.81 -1.86
C MET A 380 12.49 -17.14 -1.40
N MET A 381 11.54 -16.20 -1.52
CA MET A 381 10.14 -16.41 -1.14
C MET A 381 9.50 -17.51 -1.98
N ILE A 382 9.72 -17.51 -3.31
CA ILE A 382 9.26 -18.59 -4.19
C ILE A 382 9.85 -19.94 -3.75
N HIS A 383 11.12 -19.97 -3.34
CA HIS A 383 11.74 -21.19 -2.83
C HIS A 383 11.09 -21.65 -1.52
N CYS A 384 10.89 -20.76 -0.55
CA CYS A 384 10.32 -21.08 0.77
C CYS A 384 8.82 -21.45 0.72
N LEU A 385 8.08 -21.10 -0.33
CA LEU A 385 6.69 -21.52 -0.47
C LEU A 385 6.59 -23.03 -0.75
N LYS A 386 5.63 -23.69 -0.10
CA LYS A 386 5.12 -25.00 -0.52
C LYS A 386 4.35 -24.86 -1.84
N ILE A 387 4.18 -25.95 -2.59
CA ILE A 387 3.27 -25.98 -3.73
C ILE A 387 1.85 -25.60 -3.27
N ASN A 388 1.17 -24.77 -4.04
CA ASN A 388 -0.10 -24.10 -3.72
C ASN A 388 -0.03 -23.09 -2.56
N GLY A 389 1.16 -22.81 -2.03
CA GLY A 389 1.38 -21.73 -1.09
C GLY A 389 1.25 -20.36 -1.73
N ARG A 390 0.84 -19.35 -0.96
CA ARG A 390 0.45 -18.01 -1.44
C ARG A 390 1.38 -16.94 -0.89
N CYS A 391 1.73 -15.95 -1.71
CA CYS A 391 2.58 -14.85 -1.28
C CYS A 391 2.04 -13.50 -1.73
N ALA A 392 2.06 -12.53 -0.81
CA ALA A 392 1.93 -11.10 -1.12
C ALA A 392 3.20 -10.37 -0.67
N THR A 393 3.89 -9.70 -1.59
CA THR A 393 5.12 -8.96 -1.29
C THR A 393 5.14 -7.59 -1.94
N VAL A 394 5.72 -6.62 -1.24
CA VAL A 394 5.97 -5.27 -1.77
C VAL A 394 7.25 -5.26 -2.60
N MET A 395 7.25 -4.52 -3.71
CA MET A 395 8.40 -4.26 -4.58
C MET A 395 8.40 -2.80 -5.06
N LEU A 396 9.56 -2.29 -5.52
CA LEU A 396 9.61 -0.99 -6.20
C LEU A 396 8.95 -1.08 -7.59
N ASP A 397 8.06 -0.14 -7.89
CA ASP A 397 7.49 0.05 -9.22
C ASP A 397 8.54 0.78 -10.09
N GLY A 398 9.12 0.06 -11.04
CA GLY A 398 10.39 0.47 -11.65
C GLY A 398 11.00 -0.55 -12.59
N GLN A 399 12.28 -0.35 -12.93
CA GLN A 399 13.05 -1.24 -13.81
C GLN A 399 13.06 -2.72 -13.37
N LYS A 400 12.85 -3.02 -12.09
CA LYS A 400 12.76 -4.40 -11.58
C LYS A 400 11.50 -5.12 -12.07
N ILE A 401 10.43 -4.37 -12.29
CA ILE A 401 9.09 -4.87 -12.63
C ILE A 401 8.85 -4.80 -14.16
N TYR A 402 9.49 -3.88 -14.90
CA TYR A 402 9.32 -3.77 -16.36
C TYR A 402 10.60 -3.57 -17.18
N GLY A 403 11.75 -3.30 -16.56
CA GLY A 403 13.01 -3.11 -17.28
C GLY A 403 13.58 -4.42 -17.84
N ASP A 404 14.24 -4.34 -18.99
CA ASP A 404 14.81 -5.48 -19.72
C ASP A 404 16.34 -5.62 -19.58
N SER A 405 16.98 -4.75 -18.81
CA SER A 405 18.40 -4.83 -18.51
C SER A 405 18.68 -5.67 -17.25
N SER A 406 19.92 -6.13 -17.10
CA SER A 406 20.46 -6.65 -15.84
C SER A 406 19.82 -7.95 -15.29
N GLY A 407 19.10 -8.72 -16.11
CA GLY A 407 18.55 -10.04 -15.73
C GLY A 407 17.19 -10.02 -15.03
N TYR A 408 16.54 -8.86 -14.91
CA TYR A 408 15.22 -8.74 -14.27
C TYR A 408 14.10 -9.43 -15.06
N ASP A 409 14.19 -9.40 -16.40
CA ASP A 409 13.30 -10.15 -17.30
C ASP A 409 13.31 -11.65 -16.99
N LYS A 410 14.50 -12.23 -16.74
CA LYS A 410 14.65 -13.64 -16.38
C LYS A 410 14.06 -13.99 -15.02
N ILE A 411 14.09 -13.06 -14.07
CA ILE A 411 13.46 -13.25 -12.76
C ILE A 411 11.93 -13.20 -12.86
N ARG A 412 11.39 -12.32 -13.71
CA ARG A 412 9.94 -12.27 -13.99
C ARG A 412 9.46 -13.49 -14.78
N GLU A 413 10.26 -13.95 -15.74
CA GLU A 413 10.05 -15.22 -16.44
C GLU A 413 10.00 -16.39 -15.44
N TYR A 414 10.97 -16.47 -14.52
CA TYR A 414 11.00 -17.46 -13.45
C TYR A 414 9.75 -17.40 -12.55
N LEU A 415 9.33 -16.19 -12.14
CA LEU A 415 8.11 -15.99 -11.35
C LEU A 415 6.88 -16.55 -12.07
N MET A 416 6.65 -16.20 -13.34
CA MET A 416 5.44 -16.59 -14.06
C MET A 416 5.42 -18.06 -14.52
N LYS A 417 6.59 -18.71 -14.57
CA LYS A 417 6.69 -20.15 -14.84
C LYS A 417 6.58 -20.99 -13.57
N SER A 418 7.12 -20.51 -12.44
CA SER A 418 7.07 -21.22 -11.15
C SER A 418 5.77 -20.98 -10.37
N CYS A 419 5.17 -19.81 -10.56
CA CYS A 419 3.99 -19.36 -9.83
C CYS A 419 2.90 -18.91 -10.79
N GLU A 420 1.66 -18.99 -10.33
CA GLU A 420 0.54 -18.27 -10.89
C GLU A 420 0.50 -16.88 -10.25
N LEU A 421 0.94 -15.86 -11.00
CA LEU A 421 0.85 -14.46 -10.60
C LEU A 421 -0.57 -13.95 -10.84
N HIS A 422 -1.30 -13.68 -9.75
CA HIS A 422 -2.70 -13.27 -9.81
C HIS A 422 -2.85 -11.77 -10.03
N GLU A 423 -2.19 -10.99 -9.17
CA GLU A 423 -2.41 -9.55 -9.10
C GLU A 423 -1.09 -8.77 -8.99
N VAL A 424 -1.07 -7.61 -9.66
CA VAL A 424 -0.09 -6.54 -9.49
C VAL A 424 -0.85 -5.29 -9.06
N ILE A 425 -0.64 -4.85 -7.82
CA ILE A 425 -1.34 -3.72 -7.24
C ILE A 425 -0.37 -2.55 -7.12
N LEU A 426 -0.62 -1.48 -7.85
CA LEU A 426 0.23 -0.29 -7.91
C LEU A 426 -0.10 0.63 -6.72
N CYS A 427 0.95 1.07 -6.03
CA CYS A 427 0.85 1.93 -4.87
C CYS A 427 1.46 3.30 -5.20
N PRO A 428 0.75 4.41 -4.91
CA PRO A 428 1.26 5.76 -5.19
C PRO A 428 2.52 6.07 -4.38
N ALA A 429 3.30 7.03 -4.88
CA ALA A 429 4.48 7.53 -4.16
C ALA A 429 4.07 8.06 -2.77
N GLY A 430 4.86 7.74 -1.74
CA GLY A 430 4.58 8.11 -0.36
C GLY A 430 3.70 7.12 0.42
N THR A 431 3.21 6.03 -0.22
CA THR A 431 2.50 4.95 0.49
C THR A 431 3.36 4.31 1.58
N PHE A 432 4.67 4.21 1.33
CA PHE A 432 5.65 3.64 2.26
C PHE A 432 6.62 4.71 2.74
N THR A 433 6.87 4.76 4.05
CA THR A 433 7.83 5.70 4.65
C THR A 433 9.28 5.36 4.31
N SER A 434 9.55 4.10 3.97
CA SER A 434 10.87 3.60 3.58
C SER A 434 11.34 4.06 2.19
N THR A 435 10.44 4.56 1.33
CA THR A 435 10.79 5.02 -0.02
C THR A 435 9.89 6.15 -0.54
N ALA A 436 10.49 7.12 -1.23
CA ALA A 436 9.74 8.16 -1.95
C ALA A 436 9.30 7.69 -3.35
N SER A 437 9.77 6.53 -3.81
CA SER A 437 9.43 5.97 -5.12
C SER A 437 8.05 5.31 -5.09
N LYS A 438 7.47 5.13 -6.28
CA LYS A 438 6.29 4.27 -6.45
C LYS A 438 6.66 2.83 -6.11
N THR A 439 5.67 2.09 -5.64
CA THR A 439 5.80 0.68 -5.24
C THR A 439 4.66 -0.12 -5.84
N CYS A 440 4.79 -1.44 -5.83
CA CYS A 440 3.70 -2.34 -6.17
C CYS A 440 3.68 -3.52 -5.21
N ILE A 441 2.53 -4.18 -5.12
CA ILE A 441 2.35 -5.45 -4.41
C ILE A 441 2.16 -6.53 -5.47
N LEU A 442 2.94 -7.61 -5.37
CA LEU A 442 2.73 -8.81 -6.16
C LEU A 442 2.00 -9.84 -5.30
N PHE A 443 0.90 -10.40 -5.82
CA PHE A 443 0.18 -11.50 -5.20
C PHE A 443 0.18 -12.73 -6.11
N PHE A 444 0.73 -13.85 -5.64
CA PHE A 444 0.90 -15.05 -6.44
C PHE A 444 0.78 -16.35 -5.63
N THR A 445 0.59 -17.46 -6.33
CA THR A 445 0.56 -18.83 -5.76
C THR A 445 1.61 -19.70 -6.42
N LYS A 446 2.43 -20.41 -5.64
CA LYS A 446 3.44 -21.33 -6.19
C LYS A 446 2.77 -22.56 -6.81
N LYS A 447 3.23 -22.98 -7.99
CA LYS A 447 2.68 -24.14 -8.71
C LYS A 447 3.71 -25.21 -9.05
N LYS A 448 4.98 -24.84 -9.23
CA LYS A 448 6.06 -25.76 -9.59
C LYS A 448 7.29 -25.53 -8.71
N GLU A 449 8.10 -26.57 -8.52
CA GLU A 449 9.41 -26.40 -7.89
C GLU A 449 10.42 -25.83 -8.90
N ARG A 450 11.48 -25.20 -8.37
CA ARG A 450 12.53 -24.56 -9.18
C ARG A 450 13.09 -25.51 -10.25
N LYS A 451 13.41 -26.75 -9.85
CA LYS A 451 14.00 -27.77 -10.72
C LYS A 451 13.11 -28.18 -11.90
N ASP A 452 11.79 -28.01 -11.77
CA ASP A 452 10.84 -28.33 -12.83
C ASP A 452 10.68 -27.18 -13.84
N VAL A 453 11.25 -26.01 -13.53
CA VAL A 453 11.07 -24.77 -14.28
C VAL A 453 12.37 -24.22 -14.85
N LEU A 454 13.48 -24.37 -14.13
CA LEU A 454 14.75 -23.75 -14.46
C LEU A 454 15.91 -24.72 -14.29
N GLU A 455 16.61 -24.97 -15.39
CA GLU A 455 17.89 -25.67 -15.43
C GLU A 455 19.03 -24.66 -15.68
N ILE A 456 20.17 -24.81 -15.00
CA ILE A 456 21.37 -23.99 -15.22
C ILE A 456 22.46 -24.86 -15.83
N LYS A 457 22.89 -24.57 -17.06
CA LYS A 457 23.92 -25.36 -17.78
C LYS A 457 25.23 -24.63 -18.01
N GLY A 458 26.30 -25.42 -18.05
CA GLY A 458 27.65 -25.02 -18.46
C GLY A 458 28.35 -24.06 -17.49
N SER A 459 29.63 -23.80 -17.76
CA SER A 459 30.47 -22.88 -16.96
C SER A 459 29.99 -21.43 -17.01
N LYS A 460 29.27 -21.05 -18.07
CA LYS A 460 28.66 -19.72 -18.24
C LYS A 460 27.31 -19.55 -17.53
N ARG A 461 26.79 -20.61 -16.89
CA ARG A 461 25.49 -20.62 -16.18
C ARG A 461 24.33 -20.13 -17.05
N GLU A 462 24.19 -20.75 -18.20
CA GLU A 462 23.07 -20.49 -19.10
C GLU A 462 21.76 -20.96 -18.45
N LEU A 463 20.73 -20.11 -18.52
CA LEU A 463 19.41 -20.36 -17.91
C LEU A 463 18.47 -20.96 -18.95
N ILE A 464 18.00 -22.18 -18.71
CA ILE A 464 17.05 -22.88 -19.59
C ILE A 464 15.72 -23.02 -18.85
N PHE A 465 14.69 -22.36 -19.38
CA PHE A 465 13.36 -22.38 -18.79
C PHE A 465 12.45 -23.42 -19.43
N ASP A 466 11.58 -24.03 -18.62
CA ASP A 466 10.42 -24.80 -19.10
C ASP A 466 9.57 -23.94 -20.04
N LYS A 467 8.91 -24.54 -21.03
CA LYS A 467 8.06 -23.83 -21.98
C LYS A 467 6.71 -23.42 -21.36
N VAL A 468 6.24 -24.14 -20.35
CA VAL A 468 4.88 -23.97 -19.80
C VAL A 468 4.85 -22.95 -18.66
N HIS A 469 4.06 -21.90 -18.82
CA HIS A 469 3.78 -20.93 -17.77
C HIS A 469 2.76 -21.46 -16.76
N SER A 470 2.95 -21.13 -15.49
CA SER A 470 1.96 -21.38 -14.44
C SER A 470 0.96 -20.22 -14.34
N THR A 471 1.41 -18.99 -14.63
CA THR A 471 0.53 -17.83 -14.83
C THR A 471 -0.27 -17.98 -16.11
N ILE A 472 -1.57 -17.75 -16.04
CA ILE A 472 -2.47 -17.70 -17.21
C ILE A 472 -2.72 -16.24 -17.61
N LYS A 473 -3.04 -15.40 -16.62
CA LYS A 473 -3.38 -13.99 -16.78
C LYS A 473 -3.00 -13.23 -15.52
N VAL A 474 -2.77 -11.92 -15.63
CA VAL A 474 -2.41 -11.05 -14.52
C VAL A 474 -3.37 -9.87 -14.45
N GLN A 475 -3.92 -9.62 -13.26
CA GLN A 475 -4.79 -8.48 -13.00
C GLN A 475 -4.00 -7.31 -12.41
N PHE A 476 -4.21 -6.12 -12.97
CA PHE A 476 -3.59 -4.88 -12.52
C PHE A 476 -4.60 -4.03 -11.76
N TYR A 477 -4.17 -3.48 -10.63
CA TYR A 477 -4.98 -2.62 -9.78
C TYR A 477 -4.21 -1.37 -9.38
N ASP A 478 -4.92 -0.27 -9.12
CA ASP A 478 -4.41 0.89 -8.39
C ASP A 478 -4.91 0.84 -6.95
N PHE A 479 -4.03 1.08 -5.98
CA PHE A 479 -4.39 1.15 -4.56
C PHE A 479 -4.45 2.61 -4.11
N ASN A 480 -5.60 3.01 -3.55
CA ASN A 480 -5.74 4.29 -2.89
C ASN A 480 -5.52 4.12 -1.38
N PRO A 481 -4.39 4.59 -0.81
CA PRO A 481 -4.11 4.44 0.62
C PRO A 481 -5.02 5.30 1.51
N ASP A 482 -5.65 6.35 0.97
CA ASP A 482 -6.56 7.18 1.75
C ASP A 482 -7.91 6.50 1.95
N THR A 483 -8.47 5.91 0.88
CA THR A 483 -9.77 5.23 0.91
C THR A 483 -9.69 3.73 1.15
N GLU A 484 -8.48 3.14 1.12
CA GLU A 484 -8.24 1.68 1.20
C GLU A 484 -8.86 0.89 0.02
N GLU A 485 -9.22 1.58 -1.06
CA GLU A 485 -9.85 0.97 -2.21
C GLU A 485 -8.79 0.42 -3.18
N LYS A 486 -9.00 -0.84 -3.58
CA LYS A 486 -8.28 -1.48 -4.68
C LYS A 486 -9.11 -1.34 -5.97
N ILE A 487 -8.65 -0.48 -6.89
CA ILE A 487 -9.35 -0.12 -8.12
C ILE A 487 -8.82 -0.99 -9.26
N PHE A 488 -9.68 -1.76 -9.91
CA PHE A 488 -9.29 -2.58 -11.06
C PHE A 488 -8.91 -1.71 -12.26
N ILE A 489 -7.78 -2.01 -12.88
CA ILE A 489 -7.30 -1.35 -14.08
C ILE A 489 -7.59 -2.23 -15.30
N LYS A 490 -6.99 -3.43 -15.35
CA LYS A 490 -7.14 -4.37 -16.47
C LYS A 490 -6.63 -5.76 -16.12
N GLU A 491 -6.89 -6.70 -17.02
CA GLU A 491 -6.36 -8.06 -17.00
C GLU A 491 -5.59 -8.30 -18.31
N VAL A 492 -4.43 -8.96 -18.23
CA VAL A 492 -3.54 -9.21 -19.37
C VAL A 492 -3.17 -10.68 -19.43
N ASP A 493 -3.29 -11.29 -20.61
CA ASP A 493 -2.95 -12.69 -20.85
C ASP A 493 -1.42 -12.91 -20.81
N ILE A 494 -0.99 -14.09 -20.33
CA ILE A 494 0.43 -14.44 -20.24
C ILE A 494 1.15 -14.39 -21.59
N LYS A 495 0.44 -14.61 -22.70
CA LYS A 495 0.99 -14.55 -24.05
C LYS A 495 1.51 -13.14 -24.38
N ASP A 496 0.73 -12.12 -24.05
CA ASP A 496 1.10 -10.72 -24.30
C ASP A 496 2.25 -10.32 -23.39
N ILE A 497 2.19 -10.71 -22.12
CA ILE A 497 3.25 -10.46 -21.14
C ILE A 497 4.58 -11.10 -21.60
N ALA A 498 4.55 -12.35 -22.06
CA ALA A 498 5.73 -13.03 -22.58
C ALA A 498 6.30 -12.35 -23.82
N SER A 499 5.44 -11.85 -24.72
CA SER A 499 5.85 -11.11 -25.93
C SER A 499 6.59 -9.80 -25.62
N LYS A 500 6.32 -9.20 -24.45
CA LYS A 500 6.95 -7.97 -23.95
C LYS A 500 8.04 -8.26 -22.91
N LYS A 501 8.77 -9.37 -23.06
CA LYS A 501 9.87 -9.78 -22.16
C LYS A 501 9.44 -9.77 -20.68
N TYR A 502 8.24 -10.26 -20.40
CA TYR A 502 7.68 -10.39 -19.06
C TYR A 502 7.55 -9.06 -18.31
N SER A 503 7.37 -7.94 -19.01
CA SER A 503 7.14 -6.64 -18.38
C SER A 503 5.84 -6.66 -17.56
N LEU A 504 5.83 -6.02 -16.40
CA LEU A 504 4.63 -5.83 -15.59
C LEU A 504 4.16 -4.36 -15.58
N ASN A 505 4.54 -3.59 -16.61
CA ASN A 505 3.99 -2.26 -16.83
C ASN A 505 2.66 -2.36 -17.60
N TYR A 506 1.54 -2.21 -16.89
CA TYR A 506 0.20 -2.36 -17.47
C TYR A 506 -0.09 -1.45 -18.69
N THR A 507 0.65 -0.34 -18.81
CA THR A 507 0.49 0.64 -19.90
C THR A 507 1.02 0.10 -21.24
N GLU A 508 1.92 -0.89 -21.22
CA GLU A 508 2.44 -1.56 -22.42
C GLU A 508 1.43 -2.53 -23.06
N TYR A 509 0.37 -2.84 -22.31
CA TYR A 509 -0.71 -3.75 -22.71
C TYR A 509 -2.01 -2.99 -22.96
N ASN A 510 -1.91 -1.73 -23.36
CA ASN A 510 -3.08 -0.95 -23.78
C ASN A 510 -3.68 -1.57 -25.05
N VAL A 511 -4.99 -1.77 -24.97
CA VAL A 511 -5.83 -2.42 -25.96
C VAL A 511 -5.90 -1.55 -27.20
N GLU A 512 -5.09 -1.86 -28.21
CA GLU A 512 -5.71 -2.25 -29.48
C GLU A 512 -6.31 -3.66 -29.26
N ASP A 513 -7.55 -3.87 -29.69
CA ASP A 513 -8.27 -5.16 -29.78
C ASP A 513 -8.88 -5.84 -28.52
N LYS A 514 -10.17 -5.53 -28.29
CA LYS A 514 -11.29 -6.49 -28.06
C LYS A 514 -12.58 -5.75 -27.63
N CYS A 515 -13.05 -4.84 -28.48
CA CYS A 515 -14.48 -4.70 -28.75
C CYS A 515 -14.61 -5.10 -30.21
N LYS A 516 -15.57 -5.95 -30.55
CA LYS A 516 -15.81 -6.45 -31.91
C LYS A 516 -15.59 -5.35 -32.95
N ASP A 517 -14.83 -5.67 -33.99
CA ASP A 517 -14.67 -4.87 -35.19
C ASP A 517 -16.04 -4.57 -35.78
N GLU A 518 -16.59 -3.42 -35.41
CA GLU A 518 -17.49 -2.66 -36.27
C GLU A 518 -16.72 -1.37 -36.59
N GLU A 519 -16.16 -1.38 -37.81
CA GLU A 519 -15.32 -0.39 -38.50
C GLU A 519 -13.80 -0.43 -38.22
N ASN A 520 -13.03 -0.69 -39.28
CA ASN A 520 -11.57 -0.57 -39.34
C ASN A 520 -11.13 0.90 -39.09
N ILE A 521 -11.00 1.32 -37.83
CA ILE A 521 -10.45 2.64 -37.49
C ILE A 521 -8.94 2.64 -37.74
N LYS A 522 -8.48 3.49 -38.66
CA LYS A 522 -7.05 3.63 -38.96
C LYS A 522 -6.39 4.56 -37.93
N TRP A 523 -5.40 4.06 -37.20
CA TRP A 523 -4.62 4.86 -36.26
C TRP A 523 -3.38 5.44 -36.92
N VAL A 524 -3.22 6.77 -36.85
CA VAL A 524 -2.17 7.51 -37.58
C VAL A 524 -1.39 8.38 -36.59
N GLU A 525 -0.08 8.56 -36.81
CA GLU A 525 0.72 9.41 -35.91
C GLU A 525 0.36 10.88 -36.07
N LEU A 526 0.38 11.62 -34.95
CA LEU A 526 0.01 13.03 -34.91
C LEU A 526 0.83 13.88 -35.90
N ASN A 527 2.12 13.59 -36.07
CA ASN A 527 2.99 14.31 -37.03
C ASN A 527 2.65 14.03 -38.51
N GLU A 528 2.00 12.91 -38.83
CA GLU A 528 1.59 12.58 -40.20
C GLU A 528 0.35 13.39 -40.59
N VAL A 529 -0.55 13.65 -39.64
CA VAL A 529 -1.84 14.29 -39.90
C VAL A 529 -1.92 15.76 -39.50
N CYS A 530 -1.01 16.24 -38.65
CA CYS A 530 -1.06 17.59 -38.10
C CYS A 530 0.23 18.39 -38.28
N LYS A 531 0.07 19.71 -38.42
CA LYS A 531 1.13 20.72 -38.36
C LYS A 531 1.26 21.28 -36.95
N ILE A 532 2.50 21.40 -36.48
CA ILE A 532 2.84 21.99 -35.18
C ILE A 532 3.43 23.39 -35.40
N LYS A 533 2.90 24.40 -34.72
CA LYS A 533 3.41 25.78 -34.74
C LYS A 533 3.74 26.25 -33.32
N PHE A 534 5.02 26.47 -33.04
CA PHE A 534 5.50 26.94 -31.74
C PHE A 534 5.15 28.40 -31.46
N GLY A 535 4.95 28.75 -30.18
CA GLY A 535 4.78 30.12 -29.75
C GLY A 535 6.09 30.93 -29.82
N ASP A 536 5.96 32.24 -29.71
CA ASP A 536 7.05 33.20 -29.82
C ASP A 536 7.36 33.82 -28.46
N ARG A 537 8.64 34.11 -28.18
CA ARG A 537 9.02 34.64 -26.87
C ARG A 537 8.49 36.05 -26.67
N ILE A 538 7.80 36.28 -25.56
CA ILE A 538 7.27 37.60 -25.13
C ILE A 538 7.41 37.76 -23.62
N VAL A 539 7.75 38.95 -23.13
CA VAL A 539 8.04 39.24 -21.72
C VAL A 539 7.23 40.44 -21.24
N LYS A 540 6.41 40.26 -20.20
CA LYS A 540 5.48 41.28 -19.66
C LYS A 540 6.12 42.66 -19.42
N LYS A 541 7.38 42.71 -18.95
CA LYS A 541 8.09 43.95 -18.65
C LYS A 541 8.31 44.85 -19.89
N ASN A 542 8.38 44.25 -21.08
CA ASN A 542 8.73 44.93 -22.33
C ASN A 542 7.54 44.97 -23.30
N THR A 543 6.31 44.84 -22.80
CA THR A 543 5.11 44.74 -23.63
C THR A 543 4.07 45.75 -23.18
N THR A 544 3.52 46.51 -24.13
CA THR A 544 2.39 47.40 -23.89
C THR A 544 1.13 46.57 -23.66
N SER A 545 0.38 46.86 -22.59
CA SER A 545 -0.91 46.20 -22.37
C SER A 545 -1.89 46.57 -23.48
N GLY A 546 -2.55 45.57 -24.07
CA GLY A 546 -3.53 45.76 -25.14
C GLY A 546 -4.68 44.77 -25.04
N GLU A 547 -5.43 44.62 -26.13
CA GLU A 547 -6.70 43.85 -26.15
C GLU A 547 -6.51 42.33 -26.28
N TYR A 548 -5.33 41.84 -26.67
CA TYR A 548 -5.08 40.42 -26.90
C TYR A 548 -4.45 39.73 -25.70
N ASP A 549 -4.99 38.57 -25.31
CA ASP A 549 -4.45 37.78 -24.22
C ASP A 549 -3.16 37.05 -24.60
N VAL A 550 -2.22 36.97 -23.66
CA VAL A 550 -0.98 36.18 -23.77
C VAL A 550 -1.16 34.84 -23.05
N TYR A 551 -0.86 33.75 -23.75
CA TYR A 551 -0.90 32.38 -23.21
C TYR A 551 0.49 31.74 -23.29
N GLY A 552 0.94 31.09 -22.22
CA GLY A 552 2.19 30.30 -22.21
C GLY A 552 1.99 28.79 -22.28
N GLY A 553 0.76 28.28 -22.19
CA GLY A 553 0.49 26.86 -21.98
C GLY A 553 -0.45 26.62 -20.80
N GLY A 554 -0.45 27.55 -19.83
CA GLY A 554 -1.47 27.72 -18.79
C GLY A 554 -2.54 28.74 -19.19
N ASP A 555 -3.30 29.21 -18.19
CA ASP A 555 -4.31 30.26 -18.40
C ASP A 555 -3.65 31.57 -18.83
N LYS A 556 -4.48 32.58 -19.10
CA LYS A 556 -4.01 33.93 -19.44
C LYS A 556 -2.96 34.41 -18.44
N THR A 557 -1.81 34.83 -18.94
CA THR A 557 -0.71 35.35 -18.09
C THR A 557 -0.73 36.88 -18.01
N PHE A 558 -0.92 37.57 -19.14
CA PHE A 558 -1.09 39.02 -19.26
C PHE A 558 -1.74 39.36 -20.62
N SER A 559 -1.74 40.63 -21.05
CA SER A 559 -2.30 41.08 -22.32
C SER A 559 -1.32 41.95 -23.11
N THR A 560 -1.50 42.04 -24.43
CA THR A 560 -0.66 42.75 -25.41
C THR A 560 -1.52 43.34 -26.54
N ASP A 561 -0.99 44.31 -27.25
CA ASP A 561 -1.56 44.96 -28.44
C ASP A 561 -1.34 44.18 -29.75
N THR A 562 -0.54 43.11 -29.73
CA THR A 562 -0.26 42.26 -30.90
C THR A 562 -0.77 40.83 -30.72
N PHE A 563 -0.96 40.09 -31.80
CA PHE A 563 -1.34 38.66 -31.74
C PHE A 563 -0.52 37.85 -32.74
N ASN A 564 -0.31 36.56 -32.46
CA ASN A 564 0.36 35.63 -33.38
C ASN A 564 -0.48 34.37 -33.67
N ARG A 565 -1.70 34.31 -33.14
CA ARG A 565 -2.72 33.28 -33.39
C ARG A 565 -4.08 33.92 -33.59
N GLU A 566 -4.86 33.35 -34.49
CA GLU A 566 -6.21 33.79 -34.84
C GLU A 566 -7.06 32.57 -35.20
N GLY A 567 -8.38 32.68 -34.99
CA GLY A 567 -9.34 31.62 -35.26
C GLY A 567 -9.25 30.47 -34.26
N TYR A 568 -9.74 29.29 -34.69
CA TYR A 568 -9.77 28.10 -33.85
C TYR A 568 -8.38 27.45 -33.75
N ASN A 569 -7.82 27.47 -32.55
CA ASN A 569 -6.48 26.95 -32.24
C ASN A 569 -6.55 25.90 -31.13
N ILE A 570 -5.84 24.80 -31.34
CA ILE A 570 -5.62 23.75 -30.34
C ILE A 570 -4.29 24.06 -29.65
N LEU A 571 -4.34 24.70 -28.49
CA LEU A 571 -3.17 25.11 -27.71
C LEU A 571 -2.72 23.98 -26.80
N ILE A 572 -1.42 23.69 -26.79
CA ILE A 572 -0.81 22.67 -25.93
C ILE A 572 0.38 23.27 -25.18
N ALA A 573 0.44 23.03 -23.87
CA ALA A 573 1.56 23.46 -23.04
C ALA A 573 2.84 22.67 -23.37
N ARG A 574 4.01 23.32 -23.29
CA ARG A 574 5.32 22.63 -23.43
C ARG A 574 6.11 22.66 -22.13
N PHE A 575 6.04 23.76 -21.39
CA PHE A 575 6.75 23.94 -20.13
C PHE A 575 5.79 24.04 -18.96
N ALA A 576 6.26 23.62 -17.78
CA ALA A 576 5.46 23.58 -16.54
C ALA A 576 4.09 22.91 -16.73
N LEU A 577 4.09 21.74 -17.38
CA LEU A 577 2.89 21.02 -17.78
C LEU A 577 2.01 20.66 -16.58
N SER A 578 0.75 21.07 -16.61
CA SER A 578 -0.30 20.63 -15.68
C SER A 578 -1.11 19.48 -16.29
N LYS A 579 -1.98 18.84 -15.50
CA LYS A 579 -2.88 17.80 -16.01
C LYS A 579 -3.84 18.32 -17.09
N ILE A 580 -4.18 19.62 -17.04
CA ILE A 580 -4.99 20.31 -18.04
C ILE A 580 -4.05 21.01 -19.02
N CYS A 581 -3.51 20.25 -19.96
CA CYS A 581 -2.46 20.71 -20.88
C CYS A 581 -2.94 21.05 -22.29
N VAL A 582 -4.24 20.87 -22.59
CA VAL A 582 -4.84 21.16 -23.90
C VAL A 582 -5.95 22.20 -23.74
N ARG A 583 -5.99 23.21 -24.61
CA ARG A 583 -7.07 24.22 -24.66
C ARG A 583 -7.53 24.48 -26.09
N LEU A 584 -8.83 24.69 -26.26
CA LEU A 584 -9.46 25.07 -27.52
C LEU A 584 -9.78 26.56 -27.45
N LEU A 585 -9.16 27.39 -28.30
CA LEU A 585 -9.35 28.84 -28.31
C LEU A 585 -9.80 29.28 -29.69
N ASN A 586 -10.95 29.97 -29.78
CA ASN A 586 -11.45 30.57 -31.01
C ASN A 586 -11.46 32.10 -30.91
N LYS A 587 -10.27 32.71 -30.89
CA LYS A 587 -10.09 34.17 -30.78
C LYS A 587 -8.69 34.57 -31.25
N LYS A 588 -8.44 35.88 -31.37
CA LYS A 588 -7.09 36.42 -31.52
C LYS A 588 -6.36 36.40 -30.18
N PHE A 589 -5.14 35.88 -30.16
CA PHE A 589 -4.30 35.86 -28.95
C PHE A 589 -2.81 35.77 -29.30
N TYR A 590 -1.96 36.04 -28.33
CA TYR A 590 -0.53 35.85 -28.43
C TYR A 590 -0.10 34.58 -27.68
N LEU A 591 0.53 33.64 -28.39
CA LEU A 591 1.10 32.44 -27.81
C LEU A 591 2.59 32.66 -27.53
N ASN A 592 2.95 32.58 -26.26
CA ASN A 592 4.32 32.60 -25.76
C ASN A 592 5.06 31.27 -26.09
N ASP A 593 6.39 31.31 -26.16
CA ASP A 593 7.31 30.19 -26.47
C ASP A 593 7.18 28.95 -25.56
N SER A 594 6.50 29.10 -24.43
CA SER A 594 6.15 28.02 -23.50
C SER A 594 5.04 27.09 -24.00
N GLY A 595 4.36 27.44 -25.09
CA GLY A 595 3.29 26.66 -25.70
C GLY A 595 3.48 26.39 -27.19
N LEU A 596 2.60 25.56 -27.75
CA LEU A 596 2.47 25.30 -29.18
C LEU A 596 1.00 25.22 -29.58
N THR A 597 0.73 25.36 -30.88
CA THR A 597 -0.58 25.08 -31.48
C THR A 597 -0.49 23.96 -32.49
N ILE A 598 -1.56 23.19 -32.61
CA ILE A 598 -1.69 22.14 -33.63
C ILE A 598 -2.83 22.49 -34.58
N SER A 599 -2.63 22.19 -35.86
CA SER A 599 -3.70 22.15 -36.85
C SER A 599 -3.64 20.89 -37.71
N ILE A 600 -4.79 20.29 -38.00
CA ILE A 600 -4.86 19.15 -38.93
C ILE A 600 -4.60 19.62 -40.37
N ASN A 601 -3.94 18.78 -41.18
CA ASN A 601 -3.87 19.03 -42.62
C ASN A 601 -5.27 18.85 -43.22
N LYS A 602 -5.65 19.75 -44.13
CA LYS A 602 -7.01 19.77 -44.73
C LYS A 602 -7.42 18.45 -45.37
N GLU A 603 -6.47 17.65 -45.85
CA GLU A 603 -6.71 16.33 -46.45
C GLU A 603 -7.18 15.26 -45.44
N TYR A 604 -6.91 15.43 -44.14
CA TYR A 604 -7.27 14.46 -43.09
C TYR A 604 -8.56 14.83 -42.33
N GLY A 605 -9.12 16.02 -42.55
CA GLY A 605 -10.46 16.37 -42.08
C GLY A 605 -10.56 17.57 -41.15
N ASN A 606 -11.38 17.46 -40.11
CA ASN A 606 -11.88 18.56 -39.30
C ASN A 606 -10.93 18.90 -38.14
N ASN A 607 -10.51 20.16 -38.03
CA ASN A 607 -9.58 20.59 -36.98
C ASN A 607 -10.17 20.46 -35.57
N ASN A 608 -11.48 20.69 -35.41
CA ASN A 608 -12.16 20.61 -34.11
C ASN A 608 -12.18 19.17 -33.59
N TYR A 609 -12.25 18.18 -34.49
CA TYR A 609 -12.25 16.76 -34.12
C TYR A 609 -10.96 16.38 -33.38
N ILE A 610 -9.81 16.78 -33.91
CA ILE A 610 -8.50 16.57 -33.25
C ILE A 610 -8.44 17.33 -31.94
N GLY A 611 -8.95 18.56 -31.91
CA GLY A 611 -9.03 19.36 -30.70
C GLY A 611 -9.74 18.61 -29.58
N TYR A 612 -10.93 18.09 -29.87
CA TYR A 612 -11.67 17.29 -28.90
C TYR A 612 -10.96 16.00 -28.53
N TYR A 613 -10.46 15.23 -29.50
CA TYR A 613 -9.72 14.00 -29.21
C TYR A 613 -8.57 14.24 -28.21
N LEU A 614 -7.79 15.31 -28.41
CA LEU A 614 -6.67 15.65 -27.54
C LEU A 614 -7.13 16.17 -26.16
N VAL A 615 -8.26 16.87 -26.07
CA VAL A 615 -8.84 17.27 -24.78
C VAL A 615 -9.28 16.04 -23.98
N PHE A 616 -10.00 15.11 -24.61
CA PHE A 616 -10.45 13.86 -23.96
C PHE A 616 -9.29 12.91 -23.62
N ASN A 617 -8.16 13.02 -24.31
CA ASN A 617 -6.98 12.19 -24.11
C ASN A 617 -5.75 12.99 -23.65
N GLN A 618 -5.94 14.11 -22.94
CA GLN A 618 -4.83 14.95 -22.50
C GLN A 618 -3.84 14.23 -21.57
N TYR A 619 -4.25 13.15 -20.90
CA TYR A 619 -3.36 12.28 -20.13
C TYR A 619 -2.24 11.66 -20.99
N LEU A 620 -2.49 11.39 -22.27
CA LEU A 620 -1.48 10.92 -23.22
C LEU A 620 -0.35 11.93 -23.35
N ILE A 621 -0.67 13.23 -23.33
CA ILE A 621 0.29 14.32 -23.44
C ILE A 621 0.99 14.52 -22.08
N TYR A 622 0.22 14.52 -20.99
CA TYR A 622 0.75 14.72 -19.64
C TYR A 622 1.77 13.66 -19.21
N ASN A 623 1.51 12.40 -19.56
CA ASN A 623 2.38 11.27 -19.22
C ASN A 623 3.71 11.25 -19.98
N LEU A 624 3.82 12.01 -21.08
CA LEU A 624 5.08 12.19 -21.81
C LEU A 624 5.98 13.25 -21.17
N ALA A 625 5.51 13.96 -20.16
CA ALA A 625 6.27 15.05 -19.55
C ALA A 625 7.40 14.53 -18.65
N ARG A 626 8.59 15.12 -18.77
CA ARG A 626 9.80 14.76 -18.01
C ARG A 626 10.22 15.89 -17.07
N GLY A 627 10.86 15.55 -15.95
CA GLY A 627 11.39 16.51 -14.96
C GLY A 627 10.71 16.43 -13.59
N THR A 628 11.47 16.66 -12.51
CA THR A 628 11.01 16.52 -11.11
C THR A 628 10.37 17.78 -10.54
N GLY A 629 10.75 18.97 -11.03
CA GLY A 629 10.20 20.27 -10.62
C GLY A 629 9.22 20.85 -11.65
N GLN A 630 9.73 21.30 -12.80
CA GLN A 630 8.91 21.71 -13.94
C GLN A 630 8.85 20.59 -14.97
N LYS A 631 7.65 20.06 -15.20
CA LYS A 631 7.43 19.02 -16.21
C LYS A 631 7.45 19.64 -17.61
N ASN A 632 8.33 19.14 -18.47
CA ASN A 632 8.45 19.58 -19.86
C ASN A 632 8.01 18.48 -20.82
N LEU A 633 7.27 18.85 -21.86
CA LEU A 633 6.74 17.90 -22.85
C LEU A 633 7.86 17.27 -23.68
N ASP A 634 7.88 15.93 -23.75
CA ASP A 634 8.74 15.18 -24.66
C ASP A 634 8.21 15.25 -26.09
N MET A 635 8.80 16.14 -26.90
CA MET A 635 8.35 16.41 -28.25
C MET A 635 8.50 15.21 -29.21
N GLU A 636 9.45 14.31 -28.98
CA GLU A 636 9.70 13.18 -29.88
C GLU A 636 8.61 12.12 -29.73
N ASN A 637 8.23 11.81 -28.50
CA ASN A 637 7.11 10.89 -28.25
C ASN A 637 5.76 11.56 -28.47
N PHE A 638 5.65 12.87 -28.26
CA PHE A 638 4.43 13.62 -28.52
C PHE A 638 4.00 13.57 -29.99
N LYS A 639 4.95 13.69 -30.91
CA LYS A 639 4.71 13.55 -32.37
C LYS A 639 4.14 12.18 -32.75
N LYS A 640 4.44 11.14 -31.96
CA LYS A 640 4.07 9.75 -32.19
C LYS A 640 2.74 9.35 -31.54
N ILE A 641 2.06 10.29 -30.87
CA ILE A 641 0.71 10.04 -30.33
C ILE A 641 -0.17 9.58 -31.49
N LYS A 642 -0.83 8.43 -31.31
CA LYS A 642 -1.74 7.87 -32.30
C LYS A 642 -3.10 8.56 -32.21
N ILE A 643 -3.61 8.96 -33.36
CA ILE A 643 -4.91 9.58 -33.54
C ILE A 643 -5.80 8.64 -34.37
N PRO A 644 -7.04 8.38 -33.95
CA PRO A 644 -7.98 7.60 -34.74
C PRO A 644 -8.46 8.45 -35.93
N MET A 645 -8.22 7.98 -37.15
CA MET A 645 -8.74 8.59 -38.36
C MET A 645 -10.01 7.85 -38.80
N VAL A 646 -11.13 8.55 -38.70
CA VAL A 646 -12.45 8.14 -39.19
C VAL A 646 -12.88 9.00 -40.38
N SER A 647 -13.95 8.64 -41.06
CA SER A 647 -14.47 9.40 -42.20
C SER A 647 -14.75 10.87 -41.81
N ILE A 648 -14.60 11.80 -42.77
CA ILE A 648 -14.84 13.23 -42.53
C ILE A 648 -16.27 13.47 -42.03
N GLU A 649 -17.24 12.72 -42.55
CA GLU A 649 -18.63 12.75 -42.07
C GLU A 649 -18.73 12.39 -40.59
N LYS A 650 -18.10 11.30 -40.17
CA LYS A 650 -18.08 10.86 -38.77
C LYS A 650 -17.33 11.83 -37.86
N GLN A 651 -16.23 12.42 -38.34
CA GLN A 651 -15.55 13.51 -37.63
C GLN A 651 -16.49 14.70 -37.40
N ASN A 652 -17.24 15.11 -38.42
CA ASN A 652 -18.20 16.21 -38.32
C ASN A 652 -19.35 15.89 -37.37
N ASN A 653 -19.90 14.67 -37.40
CA ASN A 653 -20.96 14.24 -36.47
C ASN A 653 -20.49 14.30 -35.01
N ILE A 654 -19.26 13.84 -34.73
CA ILE A 654 -18.66 13.92 -33.39
C ILE A 654 -18.47 15.38 -32.96
N VAL A 655 -17.96 16.23 -33.85
CA VAL A 655 -17.76 17.66 -33.58
C VAL A 655 -19.11 18.34 -33.30
N GLU A 656 -20.13 18.12 -34.11
CA GLU A 656 -21.46 18.72 -33.93
C GLU A 656 -22.09 18.28 -32.60
N PHE A 657 -21.94 17.00 -32.22
CA PHE A 657 -22.40 16.49 -30.94
C PHE A 657 -21.67 17.16 -29.77
N LEU A 658 -20.35 17.27 -29.84
CA LEU A 658 -19.53 17.86 -28.78
C LEU A 658 -19.71 19.38 -28.69
N ASP A 659 -19.85 20.10 -29.80
CA ASP A 659 -20.10 21.55 -29.82
C ASP A 659 -21.40 21.87 -29.06
N LYS A 660 -22.49 21.13 -29.32
CA LYS A 660 -23.77 21.26 -28.58
C LYS A 660 -23.60 21.03 -27.08
N LEU A 661 -22.73 20.11 -26.68
CA LEU A 661 -22.45 19.81 -25.28
C LEU A 661 -21.55 20.87 -24.62
N TYR A 662 -20.53 21.35 -25.33
CA TYR A 662 -19.59 22.37 -24.85
C TYR A 662 -20.28 23.71 -24.63
N GLU A 663 -21.20 24.11 -25.51
CA GLU A 663 -22.02 25.33 -25.36
C GLU A 663 -22.92 25.28 -24.11
N THR A 664 -23.34 24.09 -23.68
CA THR A 664 -24.30 23.93 -22.58
C THR A 664 -23.67 23.59 -21.23
N ASN A 665 -22.44 23.03 -21.16
CA ASN A 665 -21.87 22.47 -19.92
C ASN A 665 -20.33 22.55 -19.80
N GLN A 666 -19.69 23.61 -20.30
CA GLN A 666 -18.22 23.73 -20.46
C GLN A 666 -17.36 23.29 -19.24
N ILE A 667 -17.74 23.69 -18.01
CA ILE A 667 -16.98 23.36 -16.78
C ILE A 667 -17.11 21.87 -16.42
N LYS A 668 -18.28 21.27 -16.65
CA LYS A 668 -18.61 19.88 -16.24
C LYS A 668 -17.95 18.84 -17.15
N ILE A 669 -17.65 19.16 -18.41
CA ILE A 669 -16.98 18.23 -19.34
C ILE A 669 -15.55 17.96 -18.88
N GLN A 670 -14.81 19.00 -18.48
CA GLN A 670 -13.46 18.84 -17.98
C GLN A 670 -13.42 18.00 -16.70
N ASP A 671 -14.38 18.22 -15.79
CA ASP A 671 -14.54 17.40 -14.59
C ASP A 671 -14.92 15.95 -14.90
N THR A 672 -15.73 15.72 -15.94
CA THR A 672 -16.10 14.38 -16.41
C THR A 672 -14.89 13.65 -16.98
N ILE A 673 -14.09 14.33 -17.80
CA ILE A 673 -12.84 13.78 -18.33
C ILE A 673 -11.90 13.41 -17.17
N ASN A 674 -11.74 14.31 -16.21
CA ASN A 674 -10.89 14.09 -15.03
C ASN A 674 -11.40 12.92 -14.17
N TYR A 675 -12.72 12.78 -14.03
CA TYR A 675 -13.34 11.70 -13.26
C TYR A 675 -13.17 10.33 -13.93
N TYR A 676 -13.18 10.28 -15.26
CA TYR A 676 -13.06 9.05 -16.05
C TYR A 676 -11.69 8.90 -16.75
N GLU A 677 -10.62 9.53 -16.24
CA GLU A 677 -9.27 9.65 -16.87
C GLU A 677 -8.72 8.33 -17.47
N ASN A 678 -9.16 7.17 -16.98
CA ASN A 678 -8.67 5.84 -17.38
C ASN A 678 -9.60 5.04 -18.30
N ASN A 679 -10.77 5.56 -18.71
CA ASN A 679 -11.81 4.76 -19.40
C ASN A 679 -11.97 5.02 -20.91
N ASN A 680 -11.06 5.76 -21.56
CA ASN A 680 -11.13 6.13 -23.00
C ASN A 680 -12.56 6.46 -23.48
N ILE A 681 -13.21 7.40 -22.80
CA ILE A 681 -14.61 7.76 -23.06
C ILE A 681 -14.83 8.31 -24.49
N PHE A 682 -13.76 8.82 -25.14
CA PHE A 682 -13.81 9.24 -26.54
C PHE A 682 -14.11 8.08 -27.49
N LYS A 683 -13.74 6.83 -27.12
CA LYS A 683 -14.09 5.64 -27.89
C LYS A 683 -15.61 5.45 -28.03
N LEU A 684 -16.40 5.89 -27.06
CA LEU A 684 -17.87 5.86 -27.21
C LEU A 684 -18.35 6.75 -28.35
N LEU A 685 -17.64 7.85 -28.64
CA LEU A 685 -17.96 8.73 -29.76
C LEU A 685 -17.53 8.11 -31.09
N LEU A 686 -16.40 7.39 -31.10
CA LEU A 686 -15.95 6.60 -32.26
C LEU A 686 -16.91 5.44 -32.57
N ASP A 687 -17.48 4.82 -31.54
CA ASP A 687 -18.47 3.76 -31.65
C ASP A 687 -19.91 4.31 -31.88
N GLU A 688 -20.08 5.63 -32.06
CA GLU A 688 -21.38 6.31 -32.21
C GLU A 688 -22.38 6.07 -31.06
N LYS A 689 -21.86 5.73 -29.88
CA LYS A 689 -22.61 5.53 -28.63
C LYS A 689 -22.87 6.85 -27.90
N TYR A 690 -23.37 7.85 -28.62
CA TYR A 690 -23.63 9.20 -28.12
C TYR A 690 -24.57 9.22 -26.89
N ASN A 691 -25.56 8.31 -26.85
CA ASN A 691 -26.49 8.19 -25.72
C ASN A 691 -25.77 7.77 -24.43
N ILE A 692 -24.85 6.81 -24.50
CA ILE A 692 -24.06 6.35 -23.34
C ILE A 692 -23.14 7.48 -22.86
N PHE A 693 -22.56 8.21 -23.80
CA PHE A 693 -21.73 9.37 -23.49
C PHE A 693 -22.52 10.47 -22.74
N ASN A 694 -23.76 10.75 -23.17
CA ASN A 694 -24.64 11.67 -22.45
C ASN A 694 -24.95 11.20 -21.03
N TYR A 695 -25.21 9.90 -20.84
CA TYR A 695 -25.45 9.34 -19.51
C TYR A 695 -24.23 9.48 -18.58
N LEU A 696 -23.01 9.35 -19.09
CA LEU A 696 -21.78 9.60 -18.32
C LEU A 696 -21.70 11.03 -17.80
N ILE A 697 -22.01 12.01 -18.66
CA ILE A 697 -22.03 13.43 -18.28
C ILE A 697 -23.10 13.66 -17.20
N ILE A 698 -24.30 13.09 -17.37
CA ILE A 698 -25.40 13.23 -16.42
C ILE A 698 -25.03 12.64 -15.07
N ALA A 699 -24.50 11.42 -15.05
CA ALA A 699 -24.10 10.77 -13.83
C ALA A 699 -23.02 11.58 -13.09
N GLN A 700 -22.08 12.19 -13.81
CA GLN A 700 -21.10 13.09 -13.21
C GLN A 700 -21.75 14.35 -12.62
N ILE A 701 -22.70 14.97 -13.33
CA ILE A 701 -23.44 16.14 -12.84
C ILE A 701 -24.13 15.83 -11.50
N PHE A 702 -24.73 14.64 -11.39
CA PHE A 702 -25.43 14.20 -10.19
C PHE A 702 -24.53 13.48 -9.18
N LYS A 703 -23.20 13.44 -9.41
CA LYS A 703 -22.20 12.75 -8.58
C LYS A 703 -22.58 11.29 -8.27
N ILE A 704 -23.20 10.62 -9.24
CA ILE A 704 -23.59 9.21 -9.13
C ILE A 704 -22.34 8.36 -9.29
N LYS A 705 -22.00 7.56 -8.27
CA LYS A 705 -20.86 6.64 -8.31
C LYS A 705 -21.12 5.53 -9.35
N ILE A 706 -20.35 5.53 -10.43
CA ILE A 706 -20.37 4.47 -11.44
C ILE A 706 -19.01 3.77 -11.45
N ASN A 707 -19.00 2.51 -11.01
CA ASN A 707 -17.78 1.72 -10.90
C ASN A 707 -17.24 1.18 -12.26
N ASN A 708 -18.06 1.21 -13.32
CA ASN A 708 -17.71 0.79 -14.68
C ASN A 708 -18.73 1.34 -15.70
N ILE A 709 -18.29 1.75 -16.90
CA ILE A 709 -19.15 2.21 -18.01
C ILE A 709 -20.29 1.21 -18.33
N ASN A 710 -20.04 -0.10 -18.22
CA ASN A 710 -21.05 -1.13 -18.48
C ASN A 710 -22.24 -1.08 -17.49
N ASN A 711 -22.05 -0.52 -16.29
CA ASN A 711 -23.14 -0.39 -15.31
C ASN A 711 -24.12 0.72 -15.67
N ILE A 712 -23.76 1.63 -16.60
CA ILE A 712 -24.61 2.76 -17.00
C ILE A 712 -25.86 2.30 -17.71
N LEU A 713 -25.73 1.27 -18.54
CA LEU A 713 -26.87 0.64 -19.22
C LEU A 713 -27.88 0.07 -18.22
N ASN A 714 -27.41 -0.42 -17.07
CA ASN A 714 -28.26 -1.00 -16.02
C ASN A 714 -28.99 0.03 -15.17
N ILE A 715 -28.54 1.29 -15.18
CA ILE A 715 -29.18 2.42 -14.47
C ILE A 715 -29.79 3.44 -15.43
N LYS A 716 -29.91 3.09 -16.71
CA LYS A 716 -30.40 3.95 -17.80
C LYS A 716 -31.72 4.63 -17.44
N ASP A 717 -32.68 3.87 -16.92
CA ASP A 717 -34.01 4.40 -16.58
C ASP A 717 -33.95 5.42 -15.42
N GLU A 718 -33.05 5.26 -14.45
CA GLU A 718 -32.84 6.26 -13.39
C GLU A 718 -32.22 7.54 -13.96
N LEU A 719 -31.25 7.43 -14.85
CA LEU A 719 -30.60 8.57 -15.49
C LEU A 719 -31.54 9.32 -16.44
N GLU A 720 -32.40 8.61 -17.17
CA GLU A 720 -33.45 9.21 -18.01
C GLU A 720 -34.51 9.93 -17.19
N ASN A 721 -34.89 9.38 -16.04
CA ASN A 721 -35.82 10.04 -15.13
C ASN A 721 -35.21 11.32 -14.51
N LEU A 722 -33.92 11.32 -14.19
CA LEU A 722 -33.21 12.52 -13.74
C LEU A 722 -33.10 13.59 -14.83
N LEU A 723 -32.89 13.19 -16.09
CA LEU A 723 -32.96 14.06 -17.26
C LEU A 723 -34.34 14.73 -17.41
N LYS A 724 -35.42 13.95 -17.29
CA LYS A 724 -36.79 14.48 -17.30
C LYS A 724 -37.00 15.47 -16.16
N PHE A 725 -36.53 15.15 -14.95
CA PHE A 725 -36.60 16.05 -13.79
C PHE A 725 -35.80 17.34 -14.00
N LYS A 726 -34.57 17.26 -14.53
CA LYS A 726 -33.73 18.41 -14.88
C LYS A 726 -34.44 19.30 -15.91
N ASN A 727 -35.01 18.73 -16.97
CA ASN A 727 -35.71 19.49 -18.00
C ASN A 727 -37.00 20.13 -17.48
N ILE A 728 -37.73 19.46 -16.58
CA ILE A 728 -38.90 20.02 -15.90
C ILE A 728 -38.49 21.19 -15.00
N ILE A 729 -37.41 21.06 -14.24
CA ILE A 729 -36.88 22.11 -13.37
C ILE A 729 -36.34 23.29 -14.20
N ILE A 730 -35.56 23.03 -15.26
CA ILE A 730 -35.02 24.07 -16.15
C ILE A 730 -36.14 24.82 -16.87
N ASN A 731 -37.18 24.12 -17.34
CA ASN A 731 -38.32 24.78 -17.99
C ASN A 731 -39.13 25.62 -17.00
N LYS A 732 -39.40 25.11 -15.78
CA LYS A 732 -40.03 25.91 -14.71
C LYS A 732 -39.20 27.14 -14.31
N LEU A 733 -37.87 27.01 -14.22
CA LEU A 733 -36.99 28.11 -13.83
C LEU A 733 -36.78 29.14 -14.95
N LYS A 734 -36.91 28.75 -16.23
CA LYS A 734 -36.94 29.68 -17.37
C LYS A 734 -38.23 30.50 -17.41
N ASP A 735 -39.35 29.91 -17.02
CA ASP A 735 -40.64 30.61 -16.93
C ASP A 735 -40.67 31.64 -15.77
N ASP A 736 -39.89 31.41 -14.70
CA ASP A 736 -39.88 32.24 -13.48
C ASP A 736 -38.77 33.32 -13.42
N ASN A 737 -37.95 33.51 -14.45
CA ASN A 737 -36.91 34.57 -14.53
C ASN A 737 -35.90 34.58 -13.34
N ILE A 738 -35.56 33.41 -12.79
CA ILE A 738 -34.66 33.29 -11.63
C ILE A 738 -33.19 33.16 -12.07
N ASN A 739 -32.30 33.81 -11.30
CA ASN A 739 -30.88 34.06 -11.57
C ASN A 739 -30.05 32.79 -11.88
N LYS A 740 -29.14 32.90 -12.87
CA LYS A 740 -28.33 31.81 -13.45
C LYS A 740 -27.35 31.16 -12.47
N ASP A 741 -26.92 31.86 -11.42
CA ASP A 741 -25.92 31.35 -10.47
C ASP A 741 -26.48 30.32 -9.46
N ILE A 742 -27.80 30.15 -9.38
CA ILE A 742 -28.48 29.13 -8.56
C ILE A 742 -28.74 27.83 -9.37
N ILE A 743 -28.61 27.86 -10.70
CA ILE A 743 -28.75 26.72 -11.64
C ILE A 743 -27.44 25.94 -11.71
#